data_AF-A0A5M8PNS2-F1
#
_entry.id   AF-A0A5M8PNS2-F1
#
_cell.length_a   1.000
_cell.length_b   1.000
_cell.length_c   1.000
_cell.angle_alpha   90.00
_cell.angle_beta   90.00
_cell.angle_gamma   90.00
#
_symmetry.space_group_name_H-M   'P 1'
#
loop_
_entity.id
_entity.type
_entity.pdbx_description
1 polymer ?
#
loop_
_entity_poly.entity_id
_entity_poly.type
_entity_poly.pdbx_seq_one_letter_code
_entity_poly.pdbx_strand_id
1 'polypeptide(L)'
;MPTLSRSSKEFVHDPRDSSRPFKRQRIQQNETPPLSPFPSPSSPPRGLVEDGHDLHQAQECGYTVGIQPFYERRGTGQTQLKKPTLEAESEEEVCFGMITGSPIQVMRPERLHAGPTMVPVTLDDTSALLRAADGSEFGTLGERQANILHELEEADGINFQLYCQINGEEALGGGKFRKGAEKELQHLLCTIMYGPLRLFDAIGEYVSQCELYLQDPLHCNRDVPYRNPHLLSGLDEEPPMTFSFNQPSVPLEVEGLASRLDLFAQLRSEDPLQETAAPPALRTMLYGHQKQALTFMLRREHGWALNGPEKDVWKEETNPCGLLSYVNTVTGARQDSPPPDFKGGLLADQMGLGKTLSMISLVASDSASNLKAAVPSRYNSIEVHDAVSPVKTTLLVVPFTLLQTWDDQLRLHLHPGAISWHLFHGCGRTKGVGSLGQYDIVITTYTILSMEWKKHLQSDRPESLFSLWWHRIILDEAQTVQNQKTSVARAACALHATNRWAVSGTPIQNKLTDLESVFKFLRVYPFCEPRVFNREILQPWLRNEPQGFLRLKTLVNCVTLCRTKAVVSLPKRNDLSYLLEFSAEEHEVYESAKLRTIQLLDNANAIDYTKRKTYLNALQRLNALRLSCNHGIMHSTREIAQVAMDKSVRSGTWSQASAQTVFENMLSAGAAICVGCSLDLTEARYANNDLHTTKVPEPQLSECMFLLCSSCLLRRHTDSSTSSACPHSPKCPSMGVSLTRSTITTQLRRVIPMMKPAEVPTKLKVLLANIKSYIGSEKCVVFSYWTVTLDLVESMLKEALISYTRIDGQLSADRRGDAIKRFQGDSSIRVILVSISCGGVGLDLTAASRAYLLEPQWNPMIEEQALCRIHRMGQQRDVTTIRYRMKNSFEEKVILIQERKKDLSNLTFSNARLSEVDVGAGRLEYLRAALR
;
A
#
# COMPACT_ATOMS: atom_id res chain seq x y z
N MET A 1 -20.34 -33.10 -44.05
CA MET A 1 -19.91 -34.39 -44.66
C MET A 1 -19.16 -34.08 -45.94
N PRO A 2 -18.29 -34.98 -46.45
CA PRO A 2 -17.72 -36.22 -45.83
C PRO A 2 -16.54 -35.87 -44.88
N THR A 3 -16.07 -36.60 -43.84
CA THR A 3 -15.95 -38.03 -43.42
C THR A 3 -14.83 -38.83 -44.14
N LEU A 4 -14.00 -39.72 -43.56
CA LEU A 4 -13.58 -40.22 -42.21
C LEU A 4 -12.32 -41.16 -42.45
N SER A 5 -11.42 -41.61 -41.54
CA SER A 5 -11.03 -41.28 -40.14
C SER A 5 -9.67 -41.94 -39.70
N ARG A 6 -9.29 -41.73 -38.42
CA ARG A 6 -8.22 -42.31 -37.54
C ARG A 6 -7.67 -43.75 -37.78
N SER A 7 -6.39 -43.99 -37.44
CA SER A 7 -5.92 -44.69 -36.18
C SER A 7 -4.57 -45.49 -36.27
N SER A 8 -3.88 -45.63 -35.13
CA SER A 8 -2.76 -46.58 -34.82
C SER A 8 -2.62 -46.62 -33.28
N LYS A 9 -2.88 -47.76 -32.60
CA LYS A 9 -1.98 -48.87 -32.17
C LYS A 9 -0.90 -48.46 -31.14
N GLU A 10 -1.01 -48.86 -29.86
CA GLU A 10 -0.57 -50.15 -29.21
C GLU A 10 0.95 -50.14 -28.87
N PHE A 11 1.54 -50.81 -27.85
CA PHE A 11 1.21 -52.04 -27.08
C PHE A 11 1.60 -51.94 -25.56
N VAL A 12 1.45 -53.04 -24.79
CA VAL A 12 1.71 -53.19 -23.33
C VAL A 12 2.57 -54.44 -23.05
N HIS A 13 3.44 -54.44 -22.02
CA HIS A 13 3.89 -55.67 -21.31
C HIS A 13 4.54 -55.42 -19.93
N ASP A 14 4.48 -56.44 -19.06
CA ASP A 14 4.98 -56.61 -17.67
C ASP A 14 4.85 -58.12 -17.30
N PRO A 15 5.30 -58.70 -16.15
CA PRO A 15 6.42 -58.46 -15.21
C PRO A 15 7.43 -59.67 -15.14
N ARG A 16 8.45 -59.64 -14.23
CA ARG A 16 8.66 -60.62 -13.11
C ARG A 16 10.10 -60.78 -12.53
N ASP A 17 10.12 -60.99 -11.21
CA ASP A 17 10.92 -61.94 -10.39
C ASP A 17 12.37 -61.73 -9.85
N SER A 18 12.59 -62.45 -8.74
CA SER A 18 13.86 -62.87 -8.12
C SER A 18 14.68 -61.90 -7.26
N SER A 19 15.67 -62.48 -6.54
CA SER A 19 15.69 -62.47 -5.07
C SER A 19 17.00 -62.97 -4.43
N ARG A 20 17.17 -62.66 -3.12
CA ARG A 20 18.07 -63.29 -2.11
C ARG A 20 19.59 -62.95 -2.10
N PRO A 21 20.31 -63.18 -0.96
CA PRO A 21 21.44 -62.32 -0.56
C PRO A 21 22.74 -63.04 -0.10
N PHE A 22 23.84 -62.29 0.06
CA PHE A 22 25.06 -62.73 0.77
C PHE A 22 25.53 -61.78 1.90
N LYS A 23 26.77 -61.95 2.42
CA LYS A 23 27.02 -62.01 3.88
C LYS A 23 28.41 -61.56 4.37
N ARG A 24 28.40 -60.86 5.53
CA ARG A 24 29.39 -60.83 6.65
C ARG A 24 30.87 -60.43 6.43
N GLN A 25 31.27 -59.34 7.10
CA GLN A 25 32.40 -59.15 8.07
C GLN A 25 32.33 -57.70 8.61
N ARG A 26 32.65 -57.27 9.84
CA ARG A 26 33.07 -57.86 11.15
C ARG A 26 34.56 -58.05 11.52
N ILE A 27 35.23 -56.93 11.84
CA ILE A 27 36.34 -56.76 12.83
C ILE A 27 35.90 -55.55 13.69
N GLN A 28 35.74 -55.57 15.04
CA GLN A 28 36.74 -55.55 16.13
C GLN A 28 37.75 -54.38 16.02
N GLN A 29 38.19 -53.66 17.06
CA GLN A 29 37.87 -53.59 18.50
C GLN A 29 38.28 -52.16 18.99
N ASN A 30 37.75 -51.57 20.06
CA ASN A 30 38.04 -51.88 21.46
C ASN A 30 36.99 -51.29 22.43
N GLU A 31 36.71 -52.05 23.48
CA GLU A 31 36.09 -51.66 24.75
C GLU A 31 37.20 -51.12 25.71
N THR A 32 37.05 -50.52 26.91
CA THR A 32 36.00 -50.23 27.94
C THR A 32 36.59 -49.08 28.84
N PRO A 33 36.13 -48.69 30.08
CA PRO A 33 34.89 -48.93 30.84
C PRO A 33 34.19 -47.65 31.41
N PRO A 34 33.00 -47.76 32.03
CA PRO A 34 32.31 -46.68 32.75
C PRO A 34 32.51 -46.71 34.30
N LEU A 35 32.07 -45.65 34.99
CA LEU A 35 31.85 -45.62 36.45
C LEU A 35 30.50 -44.95 36.81
N SER A 36 30.00 -45.26 38.01
CA SER A 36 28.63 -44.97 38.51
C SER A 36 28.57 -45.24 40.04
N PRO A 37 27.46 -44.99 40.78
CA PRO A 37 26.50 -43.87 40.76
C PRO A 37 26.18 -43.31 42.18
N PHE A 38 25.24 -42.33 42.29
CA PHE A 38 24.53 -41.90 43.53
C PHE A 38 25.36 -41.23 44.66
N PRO A 39 24.76 -40.66 45.74
CA PRO A 39 23.32 -40.47 46.07
C PRO A 39 22.91 -39.01 46.39
N SER A 40 21.62 -38.84 46.73
CA SER A 40 20.99 -37.61 47.27
C SER A 40 20.67 -37.69 48.77
N PRO A 41 20.76 -36.57 49.53
CA PRO A 41 20.01 -36.32 50.78
C PRO A 41 18.85 -35.34 50.51
N SER A 42 17.59 -35.54 50.92
CA SER A 42 16.99 -35.76 52.25
C SER A 42 16.94 -34.50 53.16
N SER A 43 15.72 -34.04 53.44
CA SER A 43 15.31 -33.13 54.55
C SER A 43 15.38 -33.86 55.92
N PRO A 44 14.98 -33.33 57.12
CA PRO A 44 14.15 -32.15 57.51
C PRO A 44 14.83 -31.34 58.68
N PRO A 45 14.23 -30.86 59.82
CA PRO A 45 12.83 -30.57 60.24
C PRO A 45 12.53 -29.29 61.12
N ARG A 46 11.22 -28.96 61.24
CA ARG A 46 10.43 -28.46 62.42
C ARG A 46 10.64 -27.07 63.10
N GLY A 47 9.48 -26.44 63.38
CA GLY A 47 9.15 -25.35 64.34
C GLY A 47 7.84 -24.65 63.89
N LEU A 48 6.70 -24.49 64.59
CA LEU A 48 6.32 -24.27 66.02
C LEU A 48 6.67 -22.84 66.51
N VAL A 49 5.78 -22.03 67.14
CA VAL A 49 4.36 -22.22 67.58
C VAL A 49 3.67 -20.85 67.90
N GLU A 50 2.32 -20.81 68.05
CA GLU A 50 1.46 -19.74 68.66
C GLU A 50 1.58 -18.28 68.10
N ASP A 51 0.71 -17.28 68.32
CA ASP A 51 -0.74 -17.10 68.60
C ASP A 51 -1.08 -15.67 68.07
N GLY A 52 -2.30 -15.16 67.83
CA GLY A 52 -3.65 -15.48 68.27
C GLY A 52 -4.30 -14.22 68.88
N HIS A 53 -5.32 -13.61 68.24
CA HIS A 53 -6.31 -12.71 68.87
C HIS A 53 -7.43 -12.23 67.91
N ASP A 54 -8.68 -12.26 68.37
CA ASP A 54 -9.89 -11.78 67.67
C ASP A 54 -10.14 -10.26 67.82
N LEU A 55 -10.96 -9.66 66.92
CA LEU A 55 -12.38 -9.33 67.23
C LEU A 55 -13.16 -8.65 66.06
N HIS A 56 -14.31 -9.27 65.72
CA HIS A 56 -15.61 -8.69 65.34
C HIS A 56 -15.83 -7.81 64.06
N GLN A 57 -16.79 -8.28 63.24
CA GLN A 57 -18.00 -7.59 62.70
C GLN A 57 -17.87 -6.22 62.00
N ALA A 58 -18.50 -5.92 60.85
CA ALA A 58 -19.39 -6.65 59.91
C ALA A 58 -19.43 -5.83 58.57
N GLN A 59 -20.28 -5.99 57.55
CA GLN A 59 -21.49 -6.81 57.30
C GLN A 59 -21.65 -7.06 55.77
N GLU A 60 -22.54 -7.97 55.38
CA GLU A 60 -22.88 -8.28 53.98
C GLU A 60 -23.80 -7.24 53.31
N CYS A 61 -23.55 -6.96 52.02
CA CYS A 61 -24.51 -7.17 50.91
C CYS A 61 -23.99 -6.57 49.59
N GLY A 62 -23.97 -7.36 48.53
CA GLY A 62 -23.86 -6.87 47.16
C GLY A 62 -25.08 -7.28 46.34
N TYR A 63 -25.44 -6.52 45.31
CA TYR A 63 -26.42 -6.95 44.31
C TYR A 63 -26.07 -6.46 42.90
N THR A 64 -26.54 -7.23 41.92
CA THR A 64 -26.28 -7.12 40.48
C THR A 64 -27.56 -6.72 39.72
N VAL A 65 -27.45 -6.56 38.39
CA VAL A 65 -28.56 -6.38 37.42
C VAL A 65 -29.22 -4.98 37.47
N GLY A 66 -29.68 -4.36 36.38
CA GLY A 66 -29.54 -4.68 34.96
C GLY A 66 -30.84 -4.55 34.14
N ILE A 67 -30.75 -3.93 32.96
CA ILE A 67 -31.73 -3.95 31.85
C ILE A 67 -33.06 -3.16 32.06
N GLN A 68 -33.20 -2.13 31.21
CA GLN A 68 -34.37 -1.63 30.45
C GLN A 68 -35.75 -2.35 30.51
N PRO A 69 -36.83 -1.75 29.94
CA PRO A 69 -37.21 -0.33 29.79
C PRO A 69 -38.71 -0.08 30.15
N PHE A 70 -39.26 1.13 29.98
CA PHE A 70 -40.63 1.31 29.45
C PHE A 70 -40.89 2.73 28.90
N TYR A 71 -42.04 2.91 28.23
CA TYR A 71 -42.39 4.06 27.39
C TYR A 71 -43.53 4.94 27.96
N GLU A 72 -43.60 6.16 27.41
CA GLU A 72 -44.81 7.00 27.22
C GLU A 72 -45.34 7.93 28.34
N ARG A 73 -46.29 8.78 27.91
CA ARG A 73 -46.68 10.07 28.52
C ARG A 73 -48.05 9.98 29.20
N ARG A 74 -48.23 10.74 30.29
CA ARG A 74 -49.33 11.70 30.51
C ARG A 74 -49.08 12.44 31.82
N GLY A 75 -49.47 13.71 31.89
CA GLY A 75 -49.35 14.53 33.10
C GLY A 75 -50.49 15.52 33.24
N THR A 76 -50.70 15.98 34.47
CA THR A 76 -51.52 17.13 34.86
C THR A 76 -50.92 17.71 36.15
N GLY A 77 -50.97 19.03 36.33
CA GLY A 77 -50.40 19.71 37.51
C GLY A 77 -51.21 19.52 38.80
N GLN A 78 -50.93 20.24 39.90
CA GLN A 78 -50.04 21.41 40.06
C GLN A 78 -49.48 21.48 41.49
N THR A 79 -48.27 22.02 41.68
CA THR A 79 -47.98 23.06 42.71
C THR A 79 -46.62 23.72 42.45
N GLN A 80 -46.40 24.91 42.99
CA GLN A 80 -45.21 25.74 42.75
C GLN A 80 -44.17 25.61 43.87
N LEU A 81 -42.89 25.72 43.52
CA LEU A 81 -41.81 26.13 44.42
C LEU A 81 -40.95 27.19 43.72
N LYS A 82 -40.39 28.13 44.49
CA LYS A 82 -39.71 29.32 43.96
C LYS A 82 -38.25 29.05 43.56
N LYS A 83 -37.79 29.79 42.55
CA LYS A 83 -36.42 29.85 42.03
C LYS A 83 -35.35 30.01 43.12
N PRO A 84 -34.26 29.22 43.08
CA PRO A 84 -32.89 29.69 43.27
C PRO A 84 -32.36 30.43 42.02
N THR A 85 -31.18 31.01 42.13
CA THR A 85 -30.51 31.82 41.09
C THR A 85 -30.28 31.07 39.77
N LEU A 86 -30.31 31.80 38.65
CA LEU A 86 -29.70 31.35 37.40
C LEU A 86 -28.20 31.67 37.46
N GLU A 87 -27.36 30.64 37.47
CA GLU A 87 -26.01 30.76 36.94
C GLU A 87 -26.10 30.53 35.42
N ALA A 88 -25.41 31.35 34.63
CA ALA A 88 -25.42 31.22 33.18
C ALA A 88 -24.39 30.16 32.78
N GLU A 89 -24.84 29.08 32.12
CA GLU A 89 -23.94 28.13 31.46
C GLU A 89 -23.18 28.88 30.37
N SER A 90 -21.84 28.92 30.46
CA SER A 90 -21.00 29.59 29.49
C SER A 90 -20.95 28.79 28.18
N GLU A 91 -21.50 29.35 27.10
CA GLU A 91 -21.40 28.73 25.77
C GLU A 91 -19.93 28.58 25.34
N GLU A 92 -19.59 27.45 24.75
CA GLU A 92 -18.22 27.14 24.30
C GLU A 92 -17.89 27.93 23.03
N GLU A 93 -16.95 28.87 23.12
CA GLU A 93 -16.36 29.56 21.97
C GLU A 93 -15.42 28.61 21.23
N VAL A 94 -15.59 28.53 19.91
CA VAL A 94 -14.79 27.71 19.00
C VAL A 94 -14.25 28.55 17.85
N CYS A 95 -13.17 28.08 17.23
CA CYS A 95 -12.66 28.64 15.98
C CYS A 95 -13.24 27.86 14.79
N PHE A 96 -13.94 28.55 13.89
CA PHE A 96 -14.49 27.94 12.67
C PHE A 96 -13.45 27.83 11.55
N GLY A 97 -12.37 28.61 11.59
CA GLY A 97 -11.26 28.55 10.64
C GLY A 97 -10.97 29.90 9.99
N MET A 98 -10.24 29.87 8.88
CA MET A 98 -9.66 31.08 8.27
C MET A 98 -10.05 31.26 6.80
N ILE A 99 -10.54 32.44 6.44
CA ILE A 99 -10.66 32.90 5.05
C ILE A 99 -9.32 33.52 4.65
N THR A 100 -8.71 33.06 3.57
CA THR A 100 -7.37 33.49 3.12
C THR A 100 -7.41 34.06 1.71
N GLY A 101 -6.63 35.12 1.45
CA GLY A 101 -6.32 35.56 0.10
C GLY A 101 -7.25 36.63 -0.48
N SER A 102 -8.03 37.31 0.36
CA SER A 102 -8.82 38.48 -0.06
C SER A 102 -7.87 39.65 -0.36
N PRO A 103 -7.83 40.21 -1.59
CA PRO A 103 -6.85 41.23 -1.95
C PRO A 103 -7.13 42.57 -1.24
N ILE A 104 -6.08 43.24 -0.77
CA ILE A 104 -6.14 44.58 -0.16
C ILE A 104 -5.50 45.60 -1.11
N GLN A 105 -6.21 46.69 -1.39
CA GLN A 105 -5.64 47.88 -2.03
C GLN A 105 -5.00 48.78 -0.96
N VAL A 106 -3.69 48.61 -0.74
CA VAL A 106 -2.92 49.36 0.27
C VAL A 106 -2.74 50.83 -0.14
N MET A 107 -3.01 51.76 0.78
CA MET A 107 -2.97 53.20 0.49
C MET A 107 -1.55 53.80 0.43
N ARG A 108 -0.56 53.20 1.11
CA ARG A 108 0.84 53.68 1.16
C ARG A 108 1.86 52.51 1.17
N PRO A 109 2.04 51.78 0.05
CA PRO A 109 2.93 50.60 0.01
C PRO A 109 4.38 50.92 0.39
N GLU A 110 4.86 52.12 0.06
CA GLU A 110 6.22 52.61 0.34
C GLU A 110 6.68 52.45 1.81
N ARG A 111 5.75 52.52 2.77
CA ARG A 111 6.07 52.41 4.20
C ARG A 111 6.17 50.98 4.72
N LEU A 112 5.72 49.99 3.95
CA LEU A 112 5.70 48.58 4.37
C LEU A 112 6.98 47.82 4.00
N HIS A 113 7.85 48.40 3.17
CA HIS A 113 9.10 47.77 2.69
C HIS A 113 10.16 47.48 3.78
N ALA A 114 9.93 47.90 5.03
CA ALA A 114 10.80 47.62 6.18
C ALA A 114 10.02 47.07 7.41
N GLY A 115 8.76 46.68 7.23
CA GLY A 115 7.90 46.16 8.30
C GLY A 115 7.95 44.64 8.47
N PRO A 116 7.25 44.09 9.49
CA PRO A 116 7.00 42.65 9.58
C PRO A 116 6.16 42.16 8.38
N THR A 117 6.35 40.91 7.96
CA THR A 117 5.60 40.26 6.87
C THR A 117 4.11 40.06 7.16
N MET A 118 3.68 40.31 8.40
CA MET A 118 2.33 40.11 8.93
C MET A 118 1.96 41.37 9.72
N VAL A 119 0.86 42.03 9.36
CA VAL A 119 0.39 43.26 10.03
C VAL A 119 -1.06 43.06 10.51
N PRO A 120 -1.34 43.13 11.83
CA PRO A 120 -2.72 43.08 12.32
C PRO A 120 -3.49 44.32 11.90
N VAL A 121 -4.74 44.12 11.49
CA VAL A 121 -5.65 45.20 11.04
C VAL A 121 -7.03 45.05 11.68
N THR A 122 -7.86 46.08 11.57
CA THR A 122 -9.30 46.05 11.89
C THR A 122 -10.10 46.59 10.72
N LEU A 123 -11.34 46.14 10.56
CA LEU A 123 -12.33 46.77 9.67
C LEU A 123 -12.92 48.02 10.37
N ASP A 124 -13.63 48.87 9.64
CA ASP A 124 -14.24 50.11 10.12
C ASP A 124 -15.72 50.13 9.71
N ASP A 125 -16.65 50.02 10.67
CA ASP A 125 -18.04 49.55 10.58
C ASP A 125 -18.92 50.11 9.43
N THR A 126 -18.50 51.21 8.80
CA THR A 126 -19.26 51.91 7.74
C THR A 126 -18.55 52.00 6.39
N SER A 127 -17.40 51.34 6.23
CA SER A 127 -16.64 51.34 4.97
C SER A 127 -15.75 50.12 4.80
N ALA A 128 -15.37 49.79 3.56
CA ALA A 128 -14.40 48.72 3.27
C ALA A 128 -12.95 49.09 3.66
N LEU A 129 -12.75 49.97 4.63
CA LEU A 129 -11.46 50.51 5.06
C LEU A 129 -10.86 49.63 6.16
N LEU A 130 -9.60 49.24 5.96
CA LEU A 130 -8.79 48.55 6.96
C LEU A 130 -7.89 49.56 7.67
N ARG A 131 -7.91 49.56 9.00
CA ARG A 131 -6.97 50.32 9.84
C ARG A 131 -5.91 49.39 10.42
N ALA A 132 -4.69 49.88 10.59
CA ALA A 132 -3.65 49.19 11.34
C ALA A 132 -3.85 49.37 12.86
N ALA A 133 -3.14 48.58 13.67
CA ALA A 133 -3.23 48.62 15.13
C ALA A 133 -2.81 49.96 15.79
N ASP A 134 -2.25 50.91 15.03
CA ASP A 134 -1.98 52.29 15.46
C ASP A 134 -3.11 53.29 15.10
N GLY A 135 -4.23 52.79 14.55
CA GLY A 135 -5.36 53.57 14.06
C GLY A 135 -5.18 54.16 12.66
N SER A 136 -4.00 54.00 12.03
CA SER A 136 -3.73 54.57 10.72
C SER A 136 -4.40 53.79 9.57
N GLU A 137 -4.73 54.50 8.50
CA GLU A 137 -5.41 53.94 7.34
C GLU A 137 -4.45 53.11 6.49
N PHE A 138 -4.71 51.80 6.41
CA PHE A 138 -3.81 50.81 5.84
C PHE A 138 -4.13 50.52 4.37
N GLY A 139 -5.40 50.26 4.07
CA GLY A 139 -5.87 49.93 2.72
C GLY A 139 -7.37 49.70 2.66
N THR A 140 -7.91 49.42 1.48
CA THR A 140 -9.31 49.05 1.29
C THR A 140 -9.47 47.60 0.81
N LEU A 141 -10.49 46.95 1.33
CA LEU A 141 -10.97 45.63 0.94
C LEU A 141 -11.94 45.75 -0.26
N GLY A 142 -12.17 44.66 -0.99
CA GLY A 142 -13.20 44.62 -2.04
C GLY A 142 -14.62 44.66 -1.46
N GLU A 143 -15.53 45.36 -2.14
CA GLU A 143 -16.94 45.57 -1.71
C GLU A 143 -17.67 44.25 -1.39
N ARG A 144 -17.54 43.22 -2.24
CA ARG A 144 -18.10 41.88 -1.98
C ARG A 144 -17.58 41.28 -0.67
N GLN A 145 -16.28 41.40 -0.39
CA GLN A 145 -15.66 40.85 0.81
C GLN A 145 -16.02 41.66 2.07
N ALA A 146 -16.13 42.99 1.97
CA ALA A 146 -16.54 43.84 3.09
C ALA A 146 -17.97 43.52 3.53
N ASN A 147 -18.91 43.39 2.58
CA ASN A 147 -20.30 43.06 2.89
C ASN A 147 -20.44 41.67 3.54
N ILE A 148 -19.70 40.65 3.05
CA ILE A 148 -19.69 39.30 3.64
C ILE A 148 -19.18 39.31 5.10
N LEU A 149 -18.18 40.15 5.42
CA LEU A 149 -17.71 40.27 6.80
C LEU A 149 -18.72 40.98 7.69
N HIS A 150 -19.35 42.06 7.22
CA HIS A 150 -20.37 42.80 7.97
C HIS A 150 -21.64 41.97 8.21
N GLU A 151 -22.13 41.22 7.23
CA GLU A 151 -23.28 40.30 7.40
C GLU A 151 -23.00 39.19 8.42
N LEU A 152 -21.74 38.77 8.56
CA LEU A 152 -21.30 37.83 9.60
C LEU A 152 -21.02 38.51 10.95
N GLU A 153 -20.69 39.80 10.99
CA GLU A 153 -20.48 40.57 12.23
C GLU A 153 -21.79 40.92 12.93
N GLU A 154 -22.90 41.05 12.18
CA GLU A 154 -24.25 41.21 12.73
C GLU A 154 -24.78 39.95 13.47
N ALA A 155 -24.11 38.81 13.35
CA ALA A 155 -24.54 37.56 13.98
C ALA A 155 -24.04 37.42 15.43
N ASP A 156 -24.98 37.41 16.39
CA ASP A 156 -24.72 37.40 17.84
C ASP A 156 -23.72 36.32 18.29
N GLY A 157 -22.50 36.77 18.58
CA GLY A 157 -21.39 35.97 19.10
C GLY A 157 -20.22 35.74 18.12
N ILE A 158 -20.32 36.12 16.83
CA ILE A 158 -19.19 36.01 15.90
C ILE A 158 -18.13 37.07 16.20
N ASN A 159 -16.85 36.67 16.15
CA ASN A 159 -15.68 37.53 16.37
C ASN A 159 -14.62 37.26 15.30
N PHE A 160 -13.97 38.31 14.79
CA PHE A 160 -12.89 38.19 13.82
C PHE A 160 -11.51 38.50 14.38
N GLN A 161 -10.49 37.80 13.88
CA GLN A 161 -9.10 38.23 13.93
C GLN A 161 -8.61 38.47 12.49
N LEU A 162 -8.24 39.72 12.18
CA LEU A 162 -7.84 40.16 10.85
C LEU A 162 -6.34 40.49 10.80
N TYR A 163 -5.65 40.03 9.75
CA TYR A 163 -4.28 40.46 9.45
C TYR A 163 -3.99 40.50 7.95
N CYS A 164 -3.13 41.43 7.55
CA CYS A 164 -2.54 41.49 6.22
C CYS A 164 -1.25 40.66 6.18
N GLN A 165 -1.17 39.72 5.23
CA GLN A 165 0.05 39.02 4.84
C GLN A 165 0.67 39.70 3.61
N ILE A 166 1.98 39.94 3.66
CA ILE A 166 2.75 40.57 2.58
C ILE A 166 3.57 39.51 1.85
N ASN A 167 3.19 39.19 0.61
CA ASN A 167 3.89 38.21 -0.23
C ASN A 167 4.82 38.90 -1.23
N GLY A 168 6.12 38.63 -1.12
CA GLY A 168 7.13 39.05 -2.09
C GLY A 168 7.72 37.85 -2.85
N GLU A 169 7.64 37.86 -4.19
CA GLU A 169 8.22 36.79 -5.00
C GLU A 169 9.76 36.84 -5.02
N GLU A 170 10.42 35.98 -4.25
CA GLU A 170 11.80 35.59 -4.52
C GLU A 170 11.84 34.56 -5.65
N ALA A 171 12.01 35.05 -6.88
CA ALA A 171 12.20 34.21 -8.06
C ALA A 171 13.53 33.42 -7.96
N LEU A 172 13.47 32.18 -7.46
CA LEU A 172 14.54 31.19 -7.50
C LEU A 172 14.80 30.70 -8.94
N GLY A 173 15.34 31.60 -9.77
CA GLY A 173 15.65 31.38 -11.18
C GLY A 173 16.84 32.22 -11.62
N GLY A 174 18.00 31.58 -11.79
CA GLY A 174 19.24 32.22 -12.22
C GLY A 174 19.20 32.70 -13.69
N GLY A 175 18.60 33.87 -13.93
CA GLY A 175 18.51 34.51 -15.25
C GLY A 175 18.98 35.98 -15.20
N LYS A 176 19.68 36.43 -16.25
CA LYS A 176 20.15 37.82 -16.35
C LYS A 176 18.98 38.76 -16.64
N PHE A 177 18.49 39.45 -15.60
CA PHE A 177 17.40 40.42 -15.74
C PHE A 177 17.77 41.63 -16.62
N ARG A 178 16.79 42.08 -17.41
CA ARG A 178 16.78 43.45 -17.96
C ARG A 178 16.47 44.43 -16.81
N LYS A 179 17.11 45.59 -16.79
CA LYS A 179 16.72 46.69 -15.90
C LYS A 179 15.35 47.25 -16.31
N GLY A 180 14.51 47.64 -15.35
CA GLY A 180 13.29 48.41 -15.59
C GLY A 180 11.96 47.66 -15.43
N ALA A 181 11.81 46.88 -14.36
CA ALA A 181 10.50 46.46 -13.84
C ALA A 181 10.58 46.48 -12.31
N GLU A 182 9.71 47.23 -11.66
CA GLU A 182 9.59 47.28 -10.20
C GLU A 182 8.74 46.09 -9.74
N LYS A 183 9.07 45.50 -8.57
CA LYS A 183 8.32 44.36 -8.04
C LYS A 183 7.09 44.87 -7.30
N GLU A 184 5.92 44.65 -7.88
CA GLU A 184 4.63 44.86 -7.22
C GLU A 184 4.42 43.78 -6.14
N LEU A 185 4.27 44.20 -4.88
CA LEU A 185 4.04 43.28 -3.75
C LEU A 185 2.56 42.97 -3.61
N GLN A 186 2.21 41.72 -3.33
CA GLN A 186 0.82 41.33 -3.09
C GLN A 186 0.48 41.39 -1.60
N HIS A 187 -0.58 42.13 -1.29
CA HIS A 187 -1.12 42.31 0.06
C HIS A 187 -2.45 41.58 0.17
N LEU A 188 -2.53 40.59 1.05
CA LEU A 188 -3.68 39.70 1.20
C LEU A 188 -4.21 39.73 2.64
N LEU A 189 -5.51 39.95 2.79
CA LEU A 189 -6.21 39.80 4.06
C LEU A 189 -6.41 38.32 4.37
N CYS A 190 -6.15 37.96 5.62
CA CYS A 190 -6.55 36.72 6.24
C CYS A 190 -7.48 37.04 7.42
N THR A 191 -8.59 36.32 7.51
CA THR A 191 -9.65 36.50 8.49
C THR A 191 -9.91 35.19 9.22
N ILE A 192 -9.57 35.10 10.51
CA ILE A 192 -9.92 33.96 11.36
C ILE A 192 -11.26 34.25 12.05
N MET A 193 -12.15 33.27 12.04
CA MET A 193 -13.50 33.34 12.61
C MET A 193 -13.60 32.56 13.92
N TYR A 194 -14.11 33.22 14.96
CA TYR A 194 -14.42 32.64 16.27
C TYR A 194 -15.90 32.88 16.61
N GLY A 195 -16.49 32.06 17.47
CA GLY A 195 -17.83 32.28 18.03
C GLY A 195 -18.43 31.04 18.70
N PRO A 196 -19.67 31.11 19.22
CA PRO A 196 -20.27 30.00 19.96
C PRO A 196 -20.63 28.83 19.03
N LEU A 197 -20.34 27.59 19.47
CA LEU A 197 -20.53 26.36 18.68
C LEU A 197 -21.95 26.21 18.07
N ARG A 198 -22.98 26.82 18.68
CA ARG A 198 -24.36 26.89 18.17
C ARG A 198 -24.51 27.42 16.73
N LEU A 199 -23.52 28.17 16.23
CA LEU A 199 -23.53 28.76 14.89
C LEU A 199 -22.82 27.91 13.81
N PHE A 200 -22.25 26.75 14.17
CA PHE A 200 -21.44 25.89 13.31
C PHE A 200 -22.09 25.59 11.94
N ASP A 201 -23.31 25.03 11.93
CA ASP A 201 -24.00 24.67 10.69
C ASP A 201 -24.37 25.91 9.85
N ALA A 202 -24.81 26.99 10.50
CA ALA A 202 -25.23 28.22 9.85
C ALA A 202 -24.06 28.96 9.18
N ILE A 203 -22.90 29.04 9.85
CA ILE A 203 -21.66 29.59 9.28
C ILE A 203 -21.18 28.70 8.12
N GLY A 204 -21.26 27.38 8.28
CA GLY A 204 -20.91 26.43 7.22
C GLY A 204 -21.72 26.63 5.94
N GLU A 205 -23.03 26.72 6.07
CA GLU A 205 -23.96 26.95 4.96
C GLU A 205 -23.77 28.35 4.34
N TYR A 206 -23.77 29.42 5.14
CA TYR A 206 -23.61 30.79 4.64
C TYR A 206 -22.27 30.98 3.89
N VAL A 207 -21.15 30.57 4.49
CA VAL A 207 -19.82 30.74 3.86
C VAL A 207 -19.71 29.91 2.57
N SER A 208 -20.35 28.72 2.51
CA SER A 208 -20.48 27.94 1.28
C SER A 208 -21.35 28.63 0.22
N GLN A 209 -22.48 29.24 0.60
CA GLN A 209 -23.32 30.02 -0.32
C GLN A 209 -22.56 31.24 -0.90
N CYS A 210 -21.65 31.83 -0.13
CA CYS A 210 -20.77 32.93 -0.57
C CYS A 210 -19.61 32.50 -1.49
N GLU A 211 -19.52 31.22 -1.90
CA GLU A 211 -18.42 30.62 -2.69
C GLU A 211 -17.05 30.60 -1.94
N LEU A 212 -17.05 30.67 -0.61
CA LEU A 212 -15.85 30.68 0.24
C LEU A 212 -15.69 29.37 1.01
N TYR A 213 -14.47 29.06 1.44
CA TYR A 213 -14.15 27.85 2.21
C TYR A 213 -13.14 28.16 3.32
N LEU A 214 -13.49 27.76 4.55
CA LEU A 214 -12.65 27.98 5.73
C LEU A 214 -11.44 27.02 5.69
N GLN A 215 -10.24 27.59 5.79
CA GLN A 215 -8.97 26.88 5.88
C GLN A 215 -8.59 26.61 7.34
N ASP A 216 -7.59 25.75 7.55
CA ASP A 216 -6.91 25.61 8.85
C ASP A 216 -6.31 26.98 9.26
N PRO A 217 -6.59 27.47 10.48
CA PRO A 217 -6.21 28.82 10.88
C PRO A 217 -4.73 28.89 11.28
N LEU A 218 -4.09 30.02 10.96
CA LEU A 218 -2.68 30.27 11.24
C LEU A 218 -2.52 31.56 12.04
N HIS A 219 -1.62 31.57 13.03
CA HIS A 219 -1.35 32.72 13.89
C HIS A 219 -2.56 33.14 14.76
N CYS A 220 -3.36 32.17 15.21
CA CYS A 220 -4.47 32.40 16.16
C CYS A 220 -3.99 33.14 17.41
N ASN A 221 -4.73 34.17 17.85
CA ASN A 221 -4.47 34.90 19.09
C ASN A 221 -5.20 34.32 20.32
N ARG A 222 -6.18 33.42 20.11
CA ARG A 222 -6.89 32.66 21.15
C ARG A 222 -6.58 31.17 21.02
N ASP A 223 -6.56 30.45 22.15
CA ASP A 223 -6.45 28.99 22.19
C ASP A 223 -7.81 28.37 22.52
N VAL A 224 -8.52 27.90 21.50
CA VAL A 224 -9.90 27.41 21.56
C VAL A 224 -10.05 26.14 20.71
N PRO A 225 -11.09 25.33 20.91
CA PRO A 225 -11.43 24.22 20.03
C PRO A 225 -11.53 24.64 18.55
N TYR A 226 -10.80 23.97 17.66
CA TYR A 226 -10.97 24.14 16.22
C TYR A 226 -12.11 23.24 15.70
N ARG A 227 -13.16 23.87 15.16
CA ARG A 227 -14.41 23.27 14.70
C ARG A 227 -14.86 23.88 13.37
N ASN A 228 -14.19 23.50 12.29
CA ASN A 228 -14.53 23.95 10.93
C ASN A 228 -15.70 23.16 10.32
N PRO A 229 -16.83 23.81 9.95
CA PRO A 229 -18.01 23.13 9.41
C PRO A 229 -17.83 22.55 8.00
N HIS A 230 -16.76 22.92 7.28
CA HIS A 230 -16.39 22.30 6.01
C HIS A 230 -15.56 21.01 6.17
N LEU A 231 -15.18 20.62 7.40
CA LEU A 231 -14.49 19.36 7.68
C LEU A 231 -15.46 18.20 7.95
N LEU A 232 -15.36 17.15 7.12
CA LEU A 232 -16.11 15.89 7.26
C LEU A 232 -15.64 14.99 8.44
N SER A 233 -15.25 15.58 9.58
CA SER A 233 -15.01 14.89 10.84
C SER A 233 -16.34 14.67 11.58
N GLY A 234 -16.46 13.60 12.36
CA GLY A 234 -17.59 13.47 13.29
C GLY A 234 -17.47 14.48 14.44
N LEU A 235 -18.60 15.04 14.88
CA LEU A 235 -18.64 15.91 16.07
C LEU A 235 -18.16 15.19 17.35
N ASP A 236 -18.19 13.85 17.35
CA ASP A 236 -17.71 12.96 18.40
C ASP A 236 -16.17 12.87 18.54
N GLU A 237 -15.39 13.52 17.67
CA GLU A 237 -13.91 13.58 17.80
C GLU A 237 -13.49 14.78 18.68
N GLU A 238 -12.55 14.59 19.61
CA GLU A 238 -11.94 15.68 20.41
C GLU A 238 -11.27 16.72 19.48
N PRO A 239 -11.53 18.02 19.67
CA PRO A 239 -11.00 19.06 18.79
C PRO A 239 -9.50 19.31 19.06
N PRO A 240 -8.68 19.55 18.02
CA PRO A 240 -7.38 20.16 18.22
C PRO A 240 -7.56 21.62 18.66
N MET A 241 -6.77 22.07 19.64
CA MET A 241 -6.77 23.47 20.10
C MET A 241 -6.00 24.36 19.12
N THR A 242 -6.43 25.59 18.89
CA THR A 242 -5.88 26.48 17.84
C THR A 242 -4.38 26.78 17.97
N PHE A 243 -3.79 26.79 19.17
CA PHE A 243 -2.34 26.99 19.31
C PHE A 243 -1.51 25.78 18.85
N SER A 244 -2.12 24.61 18.63
CA SER A 244 -1.42 23.46 18.01
C SER A 244 -1.01 23.74 16.56
N PHE A 245 -1.67 24.68 15.87
CA PHE A 245 -1.34 25.15 14.53
C PHE A 245 -0.29 26.28 14.52
N ASN A 246 -0.03 26.91 15.66
CA ASN A 246 0.89 28.05 15.79
C ASN A 246 2.37 27.67 15.96
N GLN A 247 2.71 26.39 16.08
CA GLN A 247 4.12 25.98 16.24
C GLN A 247 4.89 26.20 14.93
N PRO A 248 5.92 27.08 14.89
CA PRO A 248 6.75 27.20 13.71
C PRO A 248 7.48 25.87 13.50
N SER A 249 7.38 25.33 12.27
CA SER A 249 8.10 24.12 11.88
C SER A 249 9.60 24.43 11.75
N VAL A 250 10.30 24.50 12.88
CA VAL A 250 11.75 24.61 12.94
C VAL A 250 12.33 23.46 12.11
N PRO A 251 13.05 23.74 11.01
CA PRO A 251 13.81 22.73 10.32
C PRO A 251 14.98 22.39 11.24
N LEU A 252 14.82 21.37 12.07
CA LEU A 252 15.96 20.78 12.76
C LEU A 252 16.88 20.21 11.69
N GLU A 253 17.95 20.93 11.41
CA GLU A 253 19.02 20.53 10.50
C GLU A 253 19.76 19.33 11.11
N VAL A 254 19.17 18.14 10.91
CA VAL A 254 19.84 16.87 11.15
C VAL A 254 20.81 16.62 9.99
N GLU A 255 21.85 17.45 9.93
CA GLU A 255 22.99 17.27 9.04
C GLU A 255 23.54 15.84 9.21
N GLY A 256 23.65 15.12 8.09
CA GLY A 256 24.10 13.73 8.07
C GLY A 256 23.07 12.70 7.57
N LEU A 257 21.76 13.01 7.49
CA LEU A 257 20.74 12.05 7.05
C LEU A 257 20.60 11.89 5.50
N ALA A 258 21.65 12.23 4.76
CA ALA A 258 21.70 12.34 3.31
C ALA A 258 21.85 11.00 2.55
N SER A 259 20.92 10.05 2.75
CA SER A 259 20.62 8.94 1.79
C SER A 259 19.44 8.08 2.23
N ARG A 260 18.23 8.67 2.27
CA ARG A 260 16.99 7.97 2.64
C ARG A 260 16.53 6.97 1.57
N LEU A 261 16.99 5.73 1.69
CA LEU A 261 16.53 4.60 0.86
C LEU A 261 15.98 3.40 1.64
N ASP A 262 16.20 3.33 2.97
CA ASP A 262 15.74 2.20 3.77
C ASP A 262 15.51 2.57 5.25
N LEU A 263 14.28 3.01 5.59
CA LEU A 263 13.82 3.17 6.98
C LEU A 263 14.03 1.88 7.78
N PHE A 264 13.75 0.73 7.16
CA PHE A 264 13.86 -0.57 7.81
C PHE A 264 15.30 -0.97 8.11
N ALA A 265 16.31 -0.38 7.46
CA ALA A 265 17.71 -0.50 7.87
C ALA A 265 18.02 0.34 9.12
N GLN A 266 17.54 1.59 9.18
CA GLN A 266 17.78 2.47 10.33
C GLN A 266 17.11 1.96 11.62
N LEU A 267 16.01 1.22 11.49
CA LEU A 267 15.30 0.60 12.62
C LEU A 267 16.02 -0.62 13.23
N ARG A 268 17.17 -1.11 12.72
CA ARG A 268 17.80 -2.36 13.21
C ARG A 268 18.81 -2.20 14.36
N SER A 269 19.09 -3.31 15.05
CA SER A 269 20.45 -3.68 15.46
C SER A 269 20.92 -4.88 14.62
N GLU A 270 22.22 -4.99 14.33
CA GLU A 270 22.76 -6.04 13.45
C GLU A 270 23.41 -7.18 14.23
N ASP A 271 22.67 -7.69 15.23
CA ASP A 271 23.09 -8.81 16.08
C ASP A 271 22.98 -10.14 15.30
N PRO A 272 24.10 -10.86 15.04
CA PRO A 272 24.06 -12.06 14.21
C PRO A 272 23.44 -13.24 14.98
N LEU A 273 22.27 -13.69 14.52
CA LEU A 273 21.61 -14.88 15.07
C LEU A 273 22.45 -16.15 14.86
N GLN A 274 22.23 -17.14 15.71
CA GLN A 274 22.76 -18.50 15.55
C GLN A 274 22.19 -19.17 14.28
N GLU A 275 22.96 -20.02 13.63
CA GLU A 275 22.49 -20.87 12.51
C GLU A 275 21.79 -22.15 13.02
N THR A 276 20.55 -22.40 12.59
CA THR A 276 19.89 -23.71 12.77
C THR A 276 20.21 -24.64 11.60
N ALA A 277 20.37 -25.94 11.86
CA ALA A 277 20.58 -26.95 10.82
C ALA A 277 19.38 -27.03 9.84
N ALA A 278 19.64 -27.33 8.57
CA ALA A 278 18.58 -27.50 7.58
C ALA A 278 17.79 -28.80 7.84
N PRO A 279 16.44 -28.79 7.82
CA PRO A 279 15.65 -30.00 8.02
C PRO A 279 15.81 -31.02 6.88
N PRO A 280 15.74 -32.34 7.17
CA PRO A 280 16.09 -33.40 6.22
C PRO A 280 15.12 -33.56 5.03
N ALA A 281 13.96 -32.92 5.06
CA ALA A 281 13.04 -32.88 3.92
C ALA A 281 13.53 -31.94 2.78
N LEU A 282 14.48 -31.04 3.06
CA LEU A 282 15.09 -30.17 2.05
C LEU A 282 16.17 -30.89 1.26
N ARG A 283 16.05 -30.79 -0.06
CA ARG A 283 17.09 -31.15 -1.05
C ARG A 283 18.11 -30.03 -1.27
N THR A 284 17.72 -28.78 -1.01
CA THR A 284 18.56 -27.59 -1.25
C THR A 284 19.26 -27.15 0.02
N MET A 285 20.58 -26.94 -0.04
CA MET A 285 21.35 -26.41 1.08
C MET A 285 20.98 -24.95 1.37
N LEU A 286 20.80 -24.62 2.65
CA LEU A 286 20.50 -23.27 3.12
C LEU A 286 21.79 -22.45 3.28
N TYR A 287 21.79 -21.22 2.76
CA TYR A 287 22.81 -20.22 3.10
C TYR A 287 22.74 -19.84 4.59
N GLY A 288 23.82 -19.30 5.16
CA GLY A 288 23.89 -18.95 6.58
C GLY A 288 22.76 -18.02 7.03
N HIS A 289 22.43 -17.00 6.24
CA HIS A 289 21.31 -16.10 6.53
C HIS A 289 19.94 -16.81 6.47
N GLN A 290 19.78 -17.86 5.67
CA GLN A 290 18.54 -18.65 5.64
C GLN A 290 18.43 -19.57 6.86
N LYS A 291 19.56 -20.11 7.36
CA LYS A 291 19.61 -20.82 8.64
C LYS A 291 19.33 -19.90 9.83
N GLN A 292 19.84 -18.67 9.82
CA GLN A 292 19.50 -17.64 10.80
C GLN A 292 18.01 -17.25 10.74
N ALA A 293 17.43 -17.18 9.53
CA ALA A 293 15.99 -16.97 9.38
C ALA A 293 15.22 -18.12 10.03
N LEU A 294 15.63 -19.37 9.80
CA LEU A 294 15.02 -20.54 10.41
C LEU A 294 15.09 -20.47 11.95
N THR A 295 16.22 -20.07 12.53
CA THR A 295 16.36 -19.81 13.97
C THR A 295 15.35 -18.77 14.46
N PHE A 296 15.25 -17.61 13.79
CA PHE A 296 14.28 -16.56 14.15
C PHE A 296 12.84 -17.07 14.08
N MET A 297 12.48 -17.75 12.99
CA MET A 297 11.12 -18.22 12.77
C MET A 297 10.72 -19.31 13.79
N LEU A 298 11.61 -20.26 14.07
CA LEU A 298 11.37 -21.28 15.08
C LEU A 298 11.22 -20.66 16.47
N ARG A 299 12.08 -19.71 16.87
CA ARG A 299 11.93 -18.99 18.15
C ARG A 299 10.58 -18.25 18.23
N ARG A 300 10.23 -17.49 17.19
CA ARG A 300 8.97 -16.74 17.12
C ARG A 300 7.72 -17.62 17.19
N GLU A 301 7.77 -18.90 16.82
CA GLU A 301 6.63 -19.83 16.94
C GLU A 301 6.51 -20.50 18.31
N HIS A 302 7.54 -20.44 19.16
CA HIS A 302 7.43 -20.88 20.56
C HIS A 302 6.56 -19.91 21.38
N GLY A 303 6.67 -18.60 21.15
CA GLY A 303 5.79 -17.58 21.75
C GLY A 303 6.55 -16.30 22.10
N TRP A 304 6.20 -15.69 23.23
CA TRP A 304 6.94 -14.59 23.84
C TRP A 304 8.19 -15.11 24.56
N ALA A 305 9.34 -14.46 24.41
CA ALA A 305 10.59 -14.83 25.11
C ALA A 305 10.66 -14.28 26.56
N LEU A 306 9.57 -14.39 27.33
CA LEU A 306 9.32 -13.69 28.60
C LEU A 306 10.48 -13.75 29.61
N ASN A 307 11.13 -14.91 29.71
CA ASN A 307 12.14 -15.23 30.73
C ASN A 307 13.53 -15.47 30.10
N GLY A 308 13.71 -15.06 28.84
CA GLY A 308 14.96 -15.24 28.10
C GLY A 308 15.92 -14.04 28.23
N PRO A 309 17.21 -14.21 27.84
CA PRO A 309 18.13 -13.10 27.64
C PRO A 309 17.84 -12.31 26.33
N GLU A 310 16.89 -12.78 25.52
CA GLU A 310 16.51 -12.19 24.24
C GLU A 310 15.45 -11.09 24.43
N LYS A 311 15.60 -9.95 23.75
CA LYS A 311 14.67 -8.83 23.86
C LYS A 311 13.41 -9.11 23.03
N ASP A 312 12.27 -9.23 23.70
CA ASP A 312 10.95 -9.32 23.08
C ASP A 312 10.05 -8.15 23.55
N VAL A 313 8.85 -8.01 22.98
CA VAL A 313 7.87 -6.94 23.31
C VAL A 313 7.41 -7.01 24.77
N TRP A 314 7.45 -8.20 25.38
CA TRP A 314 7.09 -8.46 26.76
C TRP A 314 8.21 -9.22 27.47
N LYS A 315 8.47 -8.85 28.72
CA LYS A 315 9.34 -9.57 29.67
C LYS A 315 8.61 -9.84 30.97
N GLU A 316 9.01 -10.89 31.67
CA GLU A 316 8.61 -11.17 33.04
C GLU A 316 9.54 -10.42 34.02
N GLU A 317 8.97 -9.77 35.03
CA GLU A 317 9.72 -9.18 36.15
C GLU A 317 9.07 -9.60 37.48
N THR A 318 9.88 -10.02 38.44
CA THR A 318 9.45 -10.16 39.83
C THR A 318 9.47 -8.80 40.50
N ASN A 319 8.32 -8.31 40.97
CA ASN A 319 8.24 -7.08 41.76
C ASN A 319 8.95 -7.25 43.12
N PRO A 320 9.32 -6.16 43.83
CA PRO A 320 10.00 -6.24 45.13
C PRO A 320 9.26 -7.02 46.23
N CYS A 321 7.96 -7.24 46.07
CA CYS A 321 7.11 -8.07 46.94
C CYS A 321 7.11 -9.58 46.59
N GLY A 322 7.90 -10.02 45.60
CA GLY A 322 7.94 -11.41 45.14
C GLY A 322 6.84 -11.80 44.14
N LEU A 323 5.89 -10.90 43.85
CA LEU A 323 4.81 -11.14 42.89
C LEU A 323 5.31 -10.98 41.43
N LEU A 324 4.80 -11.84 40.55
CA LEU A 324 5.09 -11.81 39.12
C LEU A 324 4.35 -10.67 38.42
N SER A 325 5.01 -9.98 37.49
CA SER A 325 4.40 -8.94 36.65
C SER A 325 5.03 -8.93 35.26
N TYR A 326 4.27 -8.54 34.25
CA TYR A 326 4.70 -8.54 32.86
C TYR A 326 4.86 -7.11 32.38
N VAL A 327 6.05 -6.78 31.85
CA VAL A 327 6.41 -5.42 31.45
C VAL A 327 6.57 -5.35 29.94
N ASN A 328 5.86 -4.41 29.33
CA ASN A 328 5.98 -4.11 27.90
C ASN A 328 7.27 -3.32 27.65
N THR A 329 8.21 -3.89 26.89
CA THR A 329 9.53 -3.28 26.63
C THR A 329 9.48 -2.08 25.69
N VAL A 330 8.35 -1.89 24.98
CA VAL A 330 8.14 -0.78 24.04
C VAL A 330 7.49 0.41 24.75
N THR A 331 6.38 0.21 25.48
CA THR A 331 5.67 1.33 26.14
C THR A 331 6.15 1.61 27.56
N GLY A 332 6.68 0.61 28.27
CA GLY A 332 6.95 0.64 29.71
C GLY A 332 5.75 0.22 30.59
N ALA A 333 4.59 -0.10 30.00
CA ALA A 333 3.40 -0.50 30.73
C ALA A 333 3.58 -1.85 31.46
N ARG A 334 2.91 -2.01 32.61
CA ARG A 334 2.90 -3.25 33.42
C ARG A 334 1.50 -3.88 33.43
N GLN A 335 1.43 -5.20 33.59
CA GLN A 335 0.21 -5.96 33.84
C GLN A 335 0.51 -7.23 34.65
N ASP A 336 -0.45 -7.70 35.46
CA ASP A 336 -0.23 -8.83 36.38
C ASP A 336 -0.65 -10.19 35.79
N SER A 337 -1.35 -10.18 34.66
CA SER A 337 -1.71 -11.38 33.88
C SER A 337 -0.77 -11.56 32.68
N PRO A 338 -0.49 -12.81 32.25
CA PRO A 338 0.39 -13.06 31.10
C PRO A 338 -0.19 -12.49 29.80
N PRO A 339 0.63 -11.88 28.92
CA PRO A 339 0.18 -11.36 27.65
C PRO A 339 -0.30 -12.51 26.71
N PRO A 340 -1.39 -12.34 25.95
CA PRO A 340 -1.89 -13.37 25.04
C PRO A 340 -0.80 -13.83 24.04
N ASP A 341 -0.63 -15.14 23.80
CA ASP A 341 0.50 -15.58 22.96
C ASP A 341 0.44 -14.97 21.56
N PHE A 342 1.56 -14.36 21.17
CA PHE A 342 1.88 -13.99 19.81
C PHE A 342 2.88 -14.99 19.23
N LYS A 343 2.53 -15.63 18.11
CA LYS A 343 3.34 -16.67 17.45
C LYS A 343 3.53 -16.38 15.96
N GLY A 344 4.79 -16.33 15.55
CA GLY A 344 5.23 -15.91 14.22
C GLY A 344 5.73 -14.46 14.19
N GLY A 345 5.66 -13.80 13.02
CA GLY A 345 6.29 -12.50 12.79
C GLY A 345 6.29 -12.01 11.35
N LEU A 346 7.15 -11.02 11.07
CA LEU A 346 7.33 -10.42 9.75
C LEU A 346 8.71 -10.80 9.17
N LEU A 347 8.74 -11.45 8.00
CA LEU A 347 9.96 -11.67 7.24
C LEU A 347 10.07 -10.64 6.11
N ALA A 348 10.83 -9.57 6.38
CA ALA A 348 10.98 -8.39 5.53
C ALA A 348 12.33 -8.34 4.79
N ASP A 349 13.07 -9.45 4.69
CA ASP A 349 14.33 -9.55 3.92
C ASP A 349 14.20 -8.98 2.49
N GLN A 350 15.20 -8.20 2.06
CA GLN A 350 15.24 -7.56 0.75
C GLN A 350 15.05 -8.55 -0.40
N MET A 351 14.39 -8.10 -1.47
CA MET A 351 14.08 -8.94 -2.63
C MET A 351 15.34 -9.56 -3.24
N GLY A 352 15.27 -10.88 -3.50
CA GLY A 352 16.39 -11.68 -4.00
C GLY A 352 17.10 -12.56 -2.95
N LEU A 353 16.89 -12.33 -1.65
CA LEU A 353 17.52 -13.11 -0.56
C LEU A 353 16.92 -14.51 -0.29
N GLY A 354 15.92 -14.93 -1.07
CA GLY A 354 15.38 -16.30 -1.02
C GLY A 354 14.38 -16.59 0.10
N LYS A 355 13.55 -15.61 0.48
CA LYS A 355 12.47 -15.76 1.49
C LYS A 355 11.59 -16.99 1.29
N THR A 356 11.27 -17.34 0.04
CA THR A 356 10.51 -18.55 -0.34
C THR A 356 11.15 -19.82 0.23
N LEU A 357 12.47 -19.99 0.04
CA LEU A 357 13.19 -21.15 0.58
C LEU A 357 13.29 -21.12 2.11
N SER A 358 13.38 -19.94 2.73
CA SER A 358 13.28 -19.81 4.20
C SER A 358 11.91 -20.28 4.71
N MET A 359 10.81 -19.89 4.05
CA MET A 359 9.47 -20.32 4.43
C MET A 359 9.25 -21.82 4.17
N ILE A 360 9.82 -22.38 3.10
CA ILE A 360 9.83 -23.83 2.86
C ILE A 360 10.66 -24.55 3.95
N SER A 361 11.78 -23.98 4.42
CA SER A 361 12.57 -24.59 5.50
C SER A 361 11.87 -24.57 6.86
N LEU A 362 11.04 -23.56 7.13
CA LEU A 362 10.17 -23.53 8.30
C LEU A 362 9.17 -24.70 8.25
N VAL A 363 8.38 -24.82 7.18
CA VAL A 363 7.40 -25.92 7.04
C VAL A 363 8.09 -27.29 7.00
N ALA A 364 9.28 -27.41 6.40
CA ALA A 364 10.06 -28.64 6.39
C ALA A 364 10.57 -29.06 7.79
N SER A 365 10.59 -28.16 8.76
CA SER A 365 10.97 -28.47 10.14
C SER A 365 9.80 -29.12 10.92
N ASP A 366 8.55 -28.84 10.53
CA ASP A 366 7.35 -29.46 11.11
C ASP A 366 7.33 -30.98 10.95
N SER A 367 7.83 -31.47 9.81
CA SER A 367 7.92 -32.90 9.50
C SER A 367 8.84 -33.69 10.45
N ALA A 368 9.72 -33.00 11.18
CA ALA A 368 10.62 -33.62 12.17
C ALA A 368 10.05 -33.62 13.60
N SER A 369 8.99 -32.86 13.89
CA SER A 369 8.52 -32.58 15.26
C SER A 369 7.24 -33.33 15.68
N ASN A 370 6.71 -34.24 14.84
CA ASN A 370 5.51 -35.06 15.14
C ASN A 370 4.28 -34.23 15.59
N LEU A 371 4.06 -33.09 14.94
CA LEU A 371 2.96 -32.17 15.22
C LEU A 371 1.58 -32.85 15.15
N LYS A 372 0.95 -33.02 16.31
CA LYS A 372 -0.48 -33.31 16.44
C LYS A 372 -1.28 -32.02 16.25
N ALA A 373 -2.44 -32.10 15.60
CA ALA A 373 -3.37 -30.99 15.56
C ALA A 373 -3.89 -30.72 16.99
N ALA A 374 -3.57 -29.55 17.54
CA ALA A 374 -3.90 -29.17 18.91
C ALA A 374 -4.51 -27.77 18.94
N VAL A 375 -5.66 -27.65 19.61
CA VAL A 375 -6.28 -26.36 19.95
C VAL A 375 -5.52 -25.76 21.14
N PRO A 376 -5.15 -24.46 21.15
CA PRO A 376 -4.52 -23.85 22.31
C PRO A 376 -5.51 -23.83 23.48
N SER A 377 -5.10 -24.32 24.66
CA SER A 377 -6.01 -24.60 25.80
C SER A 377 -6.89 -23.44 26.25
N ARG A 378 -6.48 -22.18 25.99
CA ARG A 378 -7.28 -20.96 26.26
C ARG A 378 -8.52 -20.79 25.38
N TYR A 379 -8.73 -21.64 24.38
CA TYR A 379 -9.94 -21.67 23.55
C TYR A 379 -10.93 -22.78 23.94
N ASN A 380 -10.58 -23.64 24.91
CA ASN A 380 -11.47 -24.70 25.41
C ASN A 380 -12.70 -24.16 26.19
N SER A 381 -12.72 -22.86 26.51
CA SER A 381 -13.74 -22.19 27.33
C SER A 381 -14.64 -21.24 26.54
N ILE A 382 -14.64 -21.33 25.20
CA ILE A 382 -15.55 -20.57 24.33
C ILE A 382 -16.35 -21.57 23.48
N GLU A 383 -17.61 -21.28 23.20
CA GLU A 383 -18.59 -22.12 22.49
C GLU A 383 -18.28 -22.34 20.98
N VAL A 384 -17.01 -22.27 20.58
CA VAL A 384 -16.52 -22.36 19.20
C VAL A 384 -16.28 -23.81 18.74
N HIS A 385 -16.31 -24.77 19.68
CA HIS A 385 -15.95 -26.18 19.43
C HIS A 385 -16.78 -26.87 18.32
N ASP A 386 -18.04 -26.47 18.10
CA ASP A 386 -18.90 -27.03 17.06
C ASP A 386 -18.69 -26.40 15.66
N ALA A 387 -17.87 -25.34 15.53
CA ALA A 387 -17.80 -24.51 14.32
C ALA A 387 -16.44 -24.52 13.58
N VAL A 388 -15.32 -24.81 14.26
CA VAL A 388 -13.97 -24.68 13.67
C VAL A 388 -13.11 -25.90 14.00
N SER A 389 -12.63 -26.62 12.97
CA SER A 389 -11.85 -27.86 13.15
C SER A 389 -10.33 -27.63 13.00
N PRO A 390 -9.47 -28.16 13.91
CA PRO A 390 -8.03 -27.95 13.86
C PRO A 390 -7.32 -28.85 12.84
N VAL A 391 -6.38 -28.27 12.08
CA VAL A 391 -5.59 -28.98 11.07
C VAL A 391 -4.08 -28.75 11.26
N LYS A 392 -3.26 -29.77 10.95
CA LYS A 392 -1.79 -29.66 10.91
C LYS A 392 -1.26 -28.76 9.78
N THR A 393 -2.12 -28.39 8.83
CA THR A 393 -1.77 -27.79 7.56
C THR A 393 -1.34 -26.33 7.68
N THR A 394 -0.31 -25.95 6.91
CA THR A 394 0.05 -24.55 6.63
C THR A 394 -0.78 -24.00 5.47
N LEU A 395 -1.52 -22.92 5.69
CA LEU A 395 -2.17 -22.16 4.62
C LEU A 395 -1.21 -21.11 4.07
N LEU A 396 -0.88 -21.21 2.79
CA LEU A 396 -0.05 -20.26 2.06
C LEU A 396 -0.94 -19.42 1.13
N VAL A 397 -0.98 -18.11 1.37
CA VAL A 397 -1.76 -17.14 0.58
C VAL A 397 -0.79 -16.28 -0.23
N VAL A 398 -0.96 -16.26 -1.55
CA VAL A 398 -0.03 -15.60 -2.49
C VAL A 398 -0.76 -14.74 -3.52
N PRO A 399 -0.08 -13.78 -4.18
CA PRO A 399 -0.57 -13.19 -5.43
C PRO A 399 -0.74 -14.28 -6.49
N PHE A 400 -1.79 -14.21 -7.31
CA PHE A 400 -2.07 -15.22 -8.36
C PHE A 400 -0.85 -15.50 -9.25
N THR A 401 -0.08 -14.45 -9.55
CA THR A 401 1.15 -14.47 -10.35
C THR A 401 2.27 -15.34 -9.78
N LEU A 402 2.22 -15.72 -8.50
CA LEU A 402 3.22 -16.57 -7.85
C LEU A 402 2.76 -18.02 -7.62
N LEU A 403 1.52 -18.39 -7.98
CA LEU A 403 0.99 -19.75 -7.74
C LEU A 403 1.89 -20.85 -8.35
N GLN A 404 2.18 -20.78 -9.65
CA GLN A 404 3.05 -21.76 -10.30
C GLN A 404 4.49 -21.66 -9.81
N THR A 405 4.97 -20.44 -9.52
CA THR A 405 6.31 -20.23 -8.95
C THR A 405 6.48 -20.98 -7.63
N TRP A 406 5.47 -20.98 -6.76
CA TRP A 406 5.52 -21.73 -5.49
C TRP A 406 5.46 -23.25 -5.70
N ASP A 407 4.65 -23.75 -6.65
CA ASP A 407 4.65 -25.16 -7.04
C ASP A 407 6.02 -25.62 -7.58
N ASP A 408 6.63 -24.83 -8.47
CA ASP A 408 7.97 -25.07 -9.01
C ASP A 408 9.05 -25.03 -7.92
N GLN A 409 8.98 -24.07 -6.98
CA GLN A 409 9.94 -23.94 -5.87
C GLN A 409 9.82 -25.09 -4.86
N LEU A 410 8.61 -25.59 -4.58
CA LEU A 410 8.41 -26.78 -3.75
C LEU A 410 9.01 -28.03 -4.41
N ARG A 411 8.77 -28.24 -5.72
CA ARG A 411 9.38 -29.33 -6.51
C ARG A 411 10.90 -29.26 -6.57
N LEU A 412 11.46 -28.05 -6.62
CA LEU A 412 12.91 -27.82 -6.68
C LEU A 412 13.60 -28.10 -5.35
N HIS A 413 13.03 -27.59 -4.25
CA HIS A 413 13.73 -27.51 -2.97
C HIS A 413 13.50 -28.67 -2.01
N LEU A 414 12.44 -29.47 -2.21
CA LEU A 414 12.10 -30.61 -1.35
C LEU A 414 12.49 -31.95 -1.98
N HIS A 415 12.65 -32.98 -1.14
CA HIS A 415 12.70 -34.36 -1.60
C HIS A 415 11.29 -34.84 -2.03
N PRO A 416 11.16 -35.61 -3.13
CA PRO A 416 9.87 -36.11 -3.59
C PRO A 416 9.13 -36.90 -2.50
N GLY A 417 7.89 -36.51 -2.20
CA GLY A 417 7.06 -37.15 -1.17
C GLY A 417 7.37 -36.77 0.27
N ALA A 418 8.36 -35.92 0.54
CA ALA A 418 8.73 -35.53 1.92
C ALA A 418 7.72 -34.56 2.57
N ILE A 419 7.02 -33.75 1.75
CA ILE A 419 5.94 -32.84 2.17
C ILE A 419 4.85 -32.90 1.09
N SER A 420 3.58 -32.94 1.50
CA SER A 420 2.43 -32.93 0.59
C SER A 420 1.79 -31.54 0.48
N TRP A 421 1.43 -31.13 -0.74
CA TRP A 421 0.76 -29.85 -0.98
C TRP A 421 -0.41 -29.95 -1.97
N HIS A 422 -1.38 -29.04 -1.83
CA HIS A 422 -2.54 -28.93 -2.74
C HIS A 422 -2.79 -27.48 -3.16
N LEU A 423 -3.12 -27.28 -4.44
CA LEU A 423 -3.45 -25.99 -5.03
C LEU A 423 -4.97 -25.76 -4.97
N PHE A 424 -5.42 -24.89 -4.07
CA PHE A 424 -6.84 -24.52 -3.91
C PHE A 424 -7.26 -23.41 -4.89
N HIS A 425 -7.05 -23.65 -6.18
CA HIS A 425 -7.43 -22.72 -7.26
C HIS A 425 -8.14 -23.45 -8.41
N GLY A 426 -9.06 -22.77 -9.10
CA GLY A 426 -9.77 -23.33 -10.26
C GLY A 426 -10.42 -24.69 -9.98
N CYS A 427 -10.12 -25.67 -10.83
CA CYS A 427 -10.57 -27.06 -10.68
C CYS A 427 -10.07 -27.74 -9.38
N GLY A 428 -8.98 -27.27 -8.78
CA GLY A 428 -8.47 -27.77 -7.50
C GLY A 428 -9.39 -27.49 -6.30
N ARG A 429 -10.41 -26.63 -6.46
CA ARG A 429 -11.46 -26.36 -5.45
C ARG A 429 -12.60 -27.40 -5.44
N THR A 430 -12.53 -28.44 -6.28
CA THR A 430 -13.52 -29.52 -6.33
C THR A 430 -13.42 -30.50 -5.15
N LYS A 431 -12.26 -30.58 -4.48
CA LYS A 431 -12.11 -31.32 -3.22
C LYS A 431 -12.73 -30.51 -2.09
N GLY A 432 -13.64 -31.14 -1.32
CA GLY A 432 -14.32 -30.52 -0.17
C GLY A 432 -13.36 -30.07 0.93
N VAL A 433 -13.75 -29.07 1.73
CA VAL A 433 -12.83 -28.36 2.63
C VAL A 433 -12.29 -29.27 3.73
N GLY A 434 -13.09 -30.21 4.24
CA GLY A 434 -12.64 -31.22 5.20
C GLY A 434 -11.47 -32.08 4.73
N SER A 435 -11.21 -32.19 3.41
CA SER A 435 -10.05 -32.92 2.88
C SER A 435 -8.72 -32.15 2.95
N LEU A 436 -8.76 -30.83 3.19
CA LEU A 436 -7.56 -29.98 3.18
C LEU A 436 -6.58 -30.31 4.32
N GLY A 437 -7.08 -30.79 5.46
CA GLY A 437 -6.27 -31.20 6.63
C GLY A 437 -5.35 -32.40 6.39
N GLN A 438 -5.50 -33.11 5.26
CA GLN A 438 -4.63 -34.22 4.87
C GLN A 438 -3.24 -33.72 4.40
N TYR A 439 -3.23 -32.57 3.71
CA TYR A 439 -2.02 -31.98 3.15
C TYR A 439 -1.22 -31.20 4.22
N ASP A 440 0.07 -31.05 4.00
CA ASP A 440 0.94 -30.26 4.88
C ASP A 440 0.94 -28.77 4.48
N ILE A 441 0.76 -28.48 3.18
CA ILE A 441 0.61 -27.13 2.64
C ILE A 441 -0.65 -27.04 1.76
N VAL A 442 -1.43 -25.97 1.92
CA VAL A 442 -2.50 -25.58 0.98
C VAL A 442 -2.19 -24.20 0.42
N ILE A 443 -2.12 -24.08 -0.91
CA ILE A 443 -1.79 -22.84 -1.61
C ILE A 443 -3.08 -22.22 -2.17
N THR A 444 -3.33 -20.94 -1.87
CA THR A 444 -4.49 -20.17 -2.34
C THR A 444 -4.11 -18.73 -2.69
N THR A 445 -5.04 -17.97 -3.27
CA THR A 445 -4.84 -16.55 -3.59
C THR A 445 -5.61 -15.62 -2.68
N TYR A 446 -5.13 -14.38 -2.54
CA TYR A 446 -5.86 -13.28 -1.90
C TYR A 446 -7.28 -13.07 -2.48
N THR A 447 -7.46 -13.28 -3.79
CA THR A 447 -8.76 -13.17 -4.46
C THR A 447 -9.72 -14.29 -4.04
N ILE A 448 -9.28 -15.55 -4.03
CA ILE A 448 -10.08 -16.69 -3.56
C ILE A 448 -10.39 -16.54 -2.05
N LEU A 449 -9.41 -16.13 -1.24
CA LEU A 449 -9.60 -15.91 0.19
C LEU A 449 -10.72 -14.89 0.48
N SER A 450 -10.73 -13.77 -0.24
CA SER A 450 -11.79 -12.76 -0.11
C SER A 450 -13.17 -13.25 -0.60
N MET A 451 -13.21 -14.17 -1.57
CA MET A 451 -14.45 -14.79 -2.04
C MET A 451 -15.00 -15.81 -1.03
N GLU A 452 -14.15 -16.69 -0.49
CA GLU A 452 -14.53 -17.66 0.55
C GLU A 452 -14.99 -16.95 1.83
N TRP A 453 -14.35 -15.84 2.22
CA TRP A 453 -14.78 -15.04 3.38
C TRP A 453 -16.19 -14.46 3.19
N LYS A 454 -16.47 -13.89 2.01
CA LYS A 454 -17.80 -13.36 1.67
C LYS A 454 -18.86 -14.46 1.60
N LYS A 455 -18.51 -15.67 1.13
CA LYS A 455 -19.39 -16.84 1.17
C LYS A 455 -19.65 -17.28 2.61
N HIS A 456 -18.62 -17.30 3.45
CA HIS A 456 -18.71 -17.70 4.85
C HIS A 456 -19.63 -16.78 5.66
N LEU A 457 -19.57 -15.46 5.44
CA LEU A 457 -20.49 -14.48 6.01
C LEU A 457 -21.94 -14.53 5.48
N GLN A 458 -22.24 -15.41 4.51
CA GLN A 458 -23.54 -15.49 3.83
C GLN A 458 -24.21 -16.86 3.97
N SER A 459 -23.78 -17.70 4.91
CA SER A 459 -24.39 -19.01 5.17
C SER A 459 -24.22 -19.40 6.64
N ASP A 460 -25.21 -20.03 7.27
CA ASP A 460 -25.11 -20.40 8.70
C ASP A 460 -24.08 -21.51 8.98
N ARG A 461 -23.82 -22.40 8.01
CA ARG A 461 -22.83 -23.50 8.13
C ARG A 461 -22.00 -23.68 6.86
N PRO A 462 -21.06 -22.76 6.55
CA PRO A 462 -20.27 -22.80 5.32
C PRO A 462 -18.92 -23.50 5.52
N GLU A 463 -18.81 -24.73 5.00
CA GLU A 463 -17.50 -25.32 4.66
C GLU A 463 -16.71 -24.34 3.78
N SER A 464 -15.62 -23.82 4.34
CA SER A 464 -14.77 -22.78 3.76
C SER A 464 -13.42 -22.73 4.47
N LEU A 465 -12.46 -21.97 3.94
CA LEU A 465 -11.13 -21.80 4.58
C LEU A 465 -11.18 -21.18 6.00
N PHE A 466 -12.35 -20.73 6.45
CA PHE A 466 -12.61 -20.13 7.76
C PHE A 466 -13.17 -21.12 8.80
N SER A 467 -13.73 -22.25 8.38
CA SER A 467 -14.16 -23.35 9.27
C SER A 467 -13.01 -24.28 9.69
N LEU A 468 -11.76 -23.90 9.37
CA LEU A 468 -10.54 -24.62 9.73
C LEU A 468 -9.65 -23.72 10.61
N TRP A 469 -9.10 -24.29 11.67
CA TRP A 469 -8.04 -23.68 12.47
C TRP A 469 -6.68 -24.18 11.98
N TRP A 470 -5.98 -23.33 11.23
CA TRP A 470 -4.73 -23.68 10.57
C TRP A 470 -3.57 -23.75 11.56
N HIS A 471 -2.61 -24.65 11.34
CA HIS A 471 -1.38 -24.67 12.14
C HIS A 471 -0.59 -23.37 11.94
N ARG A 472 -0.40 -22.97 10.68
CA ARG A 472 0.32 -21.76 10.27
C ARG A 472 -0.41 -21.08 9.11
N ILE A 473 -0.44 -19.76 9.09
CA ILE A 473 -0.77 -18.95 7.90
C ILE A 473 0.48 -18.20 7.45
N ILE A 474 0.80 -18.25 6.16
CA ILE A 474 1.86 -17.47 5.52
C ILE A 474 1.21 -16.57 4.46
N LEU A 475 1.40 -15.27 4.58
CA LEU A 475 1.02 -14.26 3.57
C LEU A 475 2.27 -13.85 2.78
N ASP A 476 2.38 -14.26 1.51
CA ASP A 476 3.46 -13.83 0.62
C ASP A 476 3.12 -12.53 -0.10
N GLU A 477 4.13 -11.68 -0.33
CA GLU A 477 4.00 -10.29 -0.78
C GLU A 477 2.89 -9.52 0.00
N ALA A 478 2.97 -9.58 1.33
CA ALA A 478 1.97 -9.09 2.30
C ALA A 478 1.61 -7.59 2.20
N GLN A 479 2.26 -6.81 1.33
CA GLN A 479 1.78 -5.48 0.94
C GLN A 479 0.31 -5.49 0.45
N THR A 480 -0.16 -6.58 -0.16
CA THR A 480 -1.56 -6.74 -0.63
C THR A 480 -2.60 -6.65 0.50
N VAL A 481 -2.20 -6.74 1.79
CA VAL A 481 -3.09 -6.52 2.95
C VAL A 481 -2.85 -5.19 3.70
N GLN A 482 -2.00 -4.27 3.23
CA GLN A 482 -1.70 -3.01 3.93
C GLN A 482 -2.94 -2.11 4.15
N ASN A 483 -3.90 -2.07 3.21
CA ASN A 483 -5.14 -1.31 3.38
C ASN A 483 -6.22 -2.13 4.12
N GLN A 484 -6.37 -1.88 5.43
CA GLN A 484 -7.36 -2.52 6.30
C GLN A 484 -8.82 -2.42 5.84
N LYS A 485 -9.20 -1.38 5.09
CA LYS A 485 -10.58 -1.20 4.60
C LYS A 485 -10.93 -2.24 3.53
N THR A 486 -9.94 -2.80 2.82
CA THR A 486 -10.17 -3.79 1.75
C THR A 486 -10.88 -5.04 2.27
N SER A 487 -11.60 -5.72 1.37
CA SER A 487 -12.19 -7.01 1.67
C SER A 487 -11.19 -8.18 1.58
N VAL A 488 -9.91 -7.90 1.30
CA VAL A 488 -8.79 -8.86 1.35
C VAL A 488 -8.12 -8.82 2.72
N ALA A 489 -7.73 -7.64 3.22
CA ALA A 489 -7.12 -7.50 4.55
C ALA A 489 -8.06 -8.00 5.66
N ARG A 490 -9.36 -7.66 5.59
CA ARG A 490 -10.37 -8.17 6.54
C ARG A 490 -10.48 -9.70 6.51
N ALA A 491 -10.46 -10.32 5.33
CA ALA A 491 -10.48 -11.77 5.17
C ALA A 491 -9.20 -12.42 5.75
N ALA A 492 -8.02 -11.85 5.53
CA ALA A 492 -6.76 -12.36 6.08
C ALA A 492 -6.73 -12.30 7.63
N CYS A 493 -7.20 -11.21 8.23
CA CYS A 493 -7.29 -11.07 9.69
C CYS A 493 -8.29 -12.05 10.32
N ALA A 494 -9.40 -12.36 9.62
CA ALA A 494 -10.48 -13.20 10.11
C ALA A 494 -10.20 -14.72 10.08
N LEU A 495 -9.14 -15.18 9.40
CA LEU A 495 -8.74 -16.59 9.45
C LEU A 495 -8.34 -17.03 10.87
N HIS A 496 -8.62 -18.28 11.23
CA HIS A 496 -8.22 -18.92 12.50
C HIS A 496 -6.88 -19.66 12.33
N ALA A 497 -5.90 -19.37 13.18
CA ALA A 497 -4.60 -20.06 13.15
C ALA A 497 -3.77 -19.85 14.41
N THR A 498 -2.87 -20.80 14.67
CA THR A 498 -1.89 -20.75 15.77
C THR A 498 -0.67 -19.89 15.43
N ASN A 499 0.01 -20.14 14.32
CA ASN A 499 1.21 -19.40 13.88
C ASN A 499 0.89 -18.46 12.71
N ARG A 500 1.49 -17.26 12.67
CA ARG A 500 1.21 -16.24 11.63
C ARG A 500 2.48 -15.60 11.07
N TRP A 501 2.64 -15.66 9.75
CA TRP A 501 3.74 -15.04 9.04
C TRP A 501 3.26 -14.07 7.98
N ALA A 502 3.80 -12.86 8.03
CA ALA A 502 3.74 -11.91 6.92
C ALA A 502 5.11 -11.90 6.24
N VAL A 503 5.13 -11.90 4.91
CA VAL A 503 6.35 -12.00 4.10
C VAL A 503 6.29 -10.93 3.03
N SER A 504 7.29 -10.05 2.96
CA SER A 504 7.28 -8.93 2.00
C SER A 504 8.69 -8.50 1.61
N GLY A 505 8.87 -7.99 0.41
CA GLY A 505 10.08 -7.24 0.04
C GLY A 505 10.05 -5.75 0.43
N THR A 506 8.89 -5.24 0.84
CA THR A 506 8.58 -3.81 1.00
C THR A 506 7.54 -3.61 2.12
N PRO A 507 7.90 -3.79 3.40
CA PRO A 507 6.93 -3.83 4.52
C PRO A 507 6.16 -2.52 4.76
N ILE A 508 6.75 -1.37 4.40
CA ILE A 508 6.05 -0.08 4.18
C ILE A 508 6.12 0.22 2.68
N GLN A 509 5.08 0.81 2.11
CA GLN A 509 5.09 1.31 0.72
C GLN A 509 4.70 2.77 0.57
N ASN A 510 3.73 3.26 1.36
CA ASN A 510 3.18 4.61 1.20
C ASN A 510 2.95 5.34 2.53
N LYS A 511 2.69 4.64 3.65
CA LYS A 511 2.40 5.25 4.96
C LYS A 511 2.89 4.37 6.12
N LEU A 512 3.13 4.97 7.29
CA LEU A 512 3.46 4.20 8.50
C LEU A 512 2.29 3.31 8.99
N THR A 513 1.05 3.68 8.65
CA THR A 513 -0.16 2.85 8.85
C THR A 513 -0.14 1.53 8.06
N ASP A 514 0.75 1.38 7.07
CA ASP A 514 0.93 0.12 6.34
C ASP A 514 1.31 -1.03 7.31
N LEU A 515 2.10 -0.73 8.36
CA LEU A 515 2.49 -1.70 9.39
C LEU A 515 1.36 -2.05 10.35
N GLU A 516 0.46 -1.11 10.64
CA GLU A 516 -0.68 -1.33 11.54
C GLU A 516 -1.55 -2.51 11.05
N SER A 517 -1.80 -2.60 9.75
CA SER A 517 -2.53 -3.70 9.14
C SER A 517 -1.79 -5.04 9.28
N VAL A 518 -0.46 -5.03 9.14
CA VAL A 518 0.38 -6.22 9.28
C VAL A 518 0.42 -6.69 10.74
N PHE A 519 0.63 -5.79 11.70
CA PHE A 519 0.60 -6.11 13.14
C PHE A 519 -0.78 -6.60 13.60
N LYS A 520 -1.86 -6.07 13.02
CA LYS A 520 -3.25 -6.53 13.23
C LYS A 520 -3.50 -7.93 12.68
N PHE A 521 -3.01 -8.26 11.48
CA PHE A 521 -3.05 -9.64 10.96
C PHE A 521 -2.26 -10.60 11.86
N LEU A 522 -1.04 -10.20 12.25
CA LEU A 522 -0.11 -10.96 13.08
C LEU A 522 -0.58 -11.15 14.53
N ARG A 523 -1.45 -10.26 15.05
CA ARG A 523 -1.94 -10.22 16.44
C ARG A 523 -0.84 -9.91 17.46
N VAL A 524 0.00 -8.92 17.15
CA VAL A 524 1.07 -8.43 18.04
C VAL A 524 0.47 -7.64 19.21
N TYR A 525 0.22 -8.27 20.36
CA TYR A 525 -0.39 -7.57 21.50
C TYR A 525 0.57 -6.56 22.17
N PRO A 526 0.18 -5.30 22.44
CA PRO A 526 -1.13 -4.67 22.19
C PRO A 526 -1.23 -3.91 20.85
N PHE A 527 -0.14 -3.79 20.09
CA PHE A 527 -0.03 -3.01 18.84
C PHE A 527 -0.88 -3.50 17.66
N CYS A 528 -1.54 -4.66 17.78
CA CYS A 528 -2.60 -5.09 16.87
C CYS A 528 -3.89 -4.26 16.98
N GLU A 529 -4.04 -3.46 18.04
CA GLU A 529 -5.13 -2.50 18.20
C GLU A 529 -4.77 -1.14 17.56
N PRO A 530 -5.55 -0.65 16.57
CA PRO A 530 -5.33 0.65 15.92
C PRO A 530 -5.16 1.82 16.90
N ARG A 531 -5.97 1.86 17.97
CA ARG A 531 -5.95 2.92 18.97
C ARG A 531 -4.62 2.96 19.74
N VAL A 532 -4.09 1.79 20.12
CA VAL A 532 -2.82 1.68 20.86
C VAL A 532 -1.64 2.00 19.94
N PHE A 533 -1.62 1.46 18.71
CA PHE A 533 -0.56 1.79 17.75
C PHE A 533 -0.54 3.28 17.38
N ASN A 534 -1.71 3.90 17.24
CA ASN A 534 -1.83 5.33 16.98
C ASN A 534 -1.33 6.16 18.17
N ARG A 535 -1.82 5.91 19.39
CA ARG A 535 -1.42 6.65 20.61
C ARG A 535 0.06 6.48 20.95
N GLU A 536 0.58 5.25 20.94
CA GLU A 536 1.92 4.97 21.45
C GLU A 536 3.04 5.22 20.46
N ILE A 537 2.76 5.16 19.15
CA ILE A 537 3.78 5.24 18.08
C ILE A 537 3.44 6.34 17.07
N LEU A 538 2.26 6.35 16.45
CA LEU A 538 1.98 7.31 15.35
C LEU A 538 1.90 8.76 15.84
N GLN A 539 1.23 9.05 16.95
CA GLN A 539 1.10 10.43 17.47
C GLN A 539 2.45 11.01 17.91
N PRO A 540 3.26 10.34 18.76
CA PRO A 540 4.63 10.79 19.05
C PRO A 540 5.47 10.99 17.79
N TRP A 541 5.42 10.03 16.85
CA TRP A 541 6.17 10.13 15.59
C TRP A 541 5.73 11.34 14.73
N LEU A 542 4.42 11.59 14.61
CA LEU A 542 3.87 12.74 13.85
C LEU A 542 4.24 14.09 14.49
N ARG A 543 4.39 14.13 15.81
CA ARG A 543 4.86 15.29 16.58
C ARG A 543 6.39 15.45 16.58
N ASN A 544 7.11 14.60 15.84
CA ASN A 544 8.58 14.48 15.84
C ASN A 544 9.20 14.17 17.21
N GLU A 545 8.43 13.59 18.14
CA GLU A 545 8.93 13.15 19.45
C GLU A 545 9.87 11.94 19.25
N PRO A 546 11.11 11.95 19.79
CA PRO A 546 12.07 10.87 19.59
C PRO A 546 11.60 9.53 20.16
N GLN A 547 10.68 9.57 21.14
CA GLN A 547 10.09 8.36 21.72
C GLN A 547 9.26 7.56 20.70
N GLY A 548 8.61 8.21 19.73
CA GLY A 548 7.88 7.52 18.65
C GLY A 548 8.80 6.67 17.78
N PHE A 549 9.96 7.22 17.40
CA PHE A 549 10.98 6.48 16.65
C PHE A 549 11.56 5.32 17.47
N LEU A 550 11.94 5.58 18.73
CA LEU A 550 12.52 4.56 19.60
C LEU A 550 11.55 3.40 19.88
N ARG A 551 10.25 3.70 20.07
CA ARG A 551 9.20 2.70 20.24
C ARG A 551 8.99 1.86 18.99
N LEU A 552 8.90 2.48 17.81
CA LEU A 552 8.83 1.76 16.54
C LEU A 552 10.06 0.88 16.33
N LYS A 553 11.26 1.40 16.64
CA LYS A 553 12.53 0.67 16.55
C LYS A 553 12.52 -0.57 17.45
N THR A 554 12.16 -0.46 18.71
CA THR A 554 12.07 -1.62 19.63
C THR A 554 11.05 -2.64 19.12
N LEU A 555 9.83 -2.20 18.77
CA LEU A 555 8.77 -3.09 18.28
C LEU A 555 9.17 -3.84 17.00
N VAL A 556 9.80 -3.16 16.05
CA VAL A 556 10.22 -3.78 14.79
C VAL A 556 11.29 -4.84 15.03
N ASN A 557 12.29 -4.61 15.88
CA ASN A 557 13.33 -5.61 16.15
C ASN A 557 12.80 -6.88 16.84
N CYS A 558 11.79 -6.78 17.71
CA CYS A 558 11.21 -7.95 18.38
C CYS A 558 10.34 -8.82 17.45
N VAL A 559 9.72 -8.20 16.44
CA VAL A 559 8.67 -8.83 15.59
C VAL A 559 9.15 -9.15 14.16
N THR A 560 10.22 -8.50 13.70
CA THR A 560 10.62 -8.48 12.28
C THR A 560 12.06 -8.92 12.06
N LEU A 561 12.28 -9.82 11.10
CA LEU A 561 13.60 -10.07 10.51
C LEU A 561 13.68 -9.38 9.15
N CYS A 562 14.57 -8.39 9.03
CA CYS A 562 14.76 -7.61 7.80
C CYS A 562 16.26 -7.43 7.50
N ARG A 563 16.78 -8.06 6.44
CA ARG A 563 18.18 -7.91 6.02
C ARG A 563 18.31 -7.37 4.61
N THR A 564 19.39 -6.64 4.37
CA THR A 564 19.76 -6.16 3.03
C THR A 564 20.55 -7.22 2.27
N LYS A 565 20.73 -7.00 0.96
CA LYS A 565 21.59 -7.79 0.09
C LYS A 565 23.05 -7.88 0.56
N ALA A 566 23.52 -7.01 1.45
CA ALA A 566 24.90 -7.02 1.97
C ALA A 566 25.24 -8.29 2.78
N VAL A 567 24.23 -9.01 3.29
CA VAL A 567 24.43 -10.30 3.99
C VAL A 567 24.84 -11.43 3.04
N VAL A 568 24.76 -11.22 1.71
CA VAL A 568 25.23 -12.16 0.69
C VAL A 568 26.28 -11.48 -0.19
N SER A 569 27.35 -12.20 -0.53
CA SER A 569 28.37 -11.76 -1.48
C SER A 569 27.83 -11.75 -2.92
N LEU A 570 26.95 -10.80 -3.24
CA LEU A 570 26.48 -10.53 -4.59
C LEU A 570 27.49 -9.65 -5.36
N PRO A 571 27.64 -9.83 -6.68
CA PRO A 571 28.38 -8.91 -7.53
C PRO A 571 27.86 -7.47 -7.46
N LYS A 572 28.70 -6.50 -7.84
CA LYS A 572 28.37 -5.07 -7.71
C LYS A 572 27.23 -4.70 -8.66
N ARG A 573 26.29 -3.88 -8.17
CA ARG A 573 25.33 -3.18 -9.04
C ARG A 573 25.80 -1.76 -9.32
N ASN A 574 25.82 -1.38 -10.60
CA ASN A 574 26.11 -0.03 -11.04
C ASN A 574 24.83 0.59 -11.62
N ASP A 575 24.12 1.38 -10.81
CA ASP A 575 22.93 2.14 -11.23
C ASP A 575 23.35 3.40 -12.00
N LEU A 576 22.87 3.51 -13.25
CA LEU A 576 23.10 4.63 -14.16
C LEU A 576 21.76 5.29 -14.51
N SER A 577 21.77 6.63 -14.62
CA SER A 577 20.63 7.42 -15.09
C SER A 577 21.07 8.24 -16.30
N TYR A 578 20.47 7.98 -17.45
CA TYR A 578 20.69 8.76 -18.67
C TYR A 578 19.53 9.72 -18.88
N LEU A 579 19.81 11.00 -18.62
CA LEU A 579 18.97 12.11 -18.99
C LEU A 579 19.23 12.42 -20.48
N LEU A 580 18.20 12.27 -21.31
CA LEU A 580 18.27 12.45 -22.75
C LEU A 580 17.51 13.71 -23.17
N GLU A 581 18.01 14.40 -24.19
CA GLU A 581 17.34 15.56 -24.77
C GLU A 581 16.54 15.09 -26.00
N PHE A 582 15.38 15.70 -26.24
CA PHE A 582 14.56 15.44 -27.42
C PHE A 582 15.27 15.93 -28.70
N SER A 583 14.98 15.32 -29.86
CA SER A 583 15.26 16.01 -31.13
C SER A 583 14.36 17.25 -31.29
N ALA A 584 14.70 18.17 -32.20
CA ALA A 584 13.90 19.38 -32.41
C ALA A 584 12.44 19.06 -32.76
N GLU A 585 12.24 18.06 -33.63
CA GLU A 585 10.94 17.58 -34.09
C GLU A 585 10.18 16.85 -32.97
N GLU A 586 10.86 16.04 -32.15
CA GLU A 586 10.25 15.41 -30.99
C GLU A 586 9.83 16.43 -29.92
N HIS A 587 10.66 17.47 -29.69
CA HIS A 587 10.40 18.53 -28.72
C HIS A 587 9.19 19.38 -29.12
N GLU A 588 9.07 19.74 -30.40
CA GLU A 588 7.90 20.45 -30.93
C GLU A 588 6.61 19.63 -30.73
N VAL A 589 6.63 18.34 -31.10
CA VAL A 589 5.49 17.43 -30.91
C VAL A 589 5.14 17.29 -29.41
N TYR A 590 6.14 17.19 -28.53
CA TYR A 590 5.97 17.06 -27.09
C TYR A 590 5.38 18.32 -26.45
N GLU A 591 5.98 19.49 -26.63
CA GLU A 591 5.48 20.75 -26.06
C GLU A 591 4.11 21.11 -26.63
N SER A 592 3.87 20.85 -27.92
CA SER A 592 2.55 21.01 -28.55
C SER A 592 1.47 20.14 -27.86
N ALA A 593 1.78 18.90 -27.50
CA ALA A 593 0.88 18.02 -26.75
C ALA A 593 0.71 18.44 -25.28
N LYS A 594 1.77 18.95 -24.63
CA LYS A 594 1.76 19.46 -23.26
C LYS A 594 0.91 20.72 -23.14
N LEU A 595 1.07 21.70 -24.04
CA LEU A 595 0.26 22.92 -24.09
C LEU A 595 -1.22 22.60 -24.34
N ARG A 596 -1.55 21.70 -25.28
CA ARG A 596 -2.92 21.17 -25.45
C ARG A 596 -3.47 20.56 -24.16
N THR A 597 -2.62 19.87 -23.39
CA THR A 597 -3.03 19.24 -22.13
C THR A 597 -3.30 20.28 -21.05
N ILE A 598 -2.42 21.27 -20.86
CA ILE A 598 -2.62 22.37 -19.89
C ILE A 598 -3.92 23.12 -20.19
N GLN A 599 -4.13 23.56 -21.43
CA GLN A 599 -5.36 24.26 -21.85
C GLN A 599 -6.64 23.48 -21.52
N LEU A 600 -6.62 22.16 -21.70
CA LEU A 600 -7.78 21.30 -21.42
C LEU A 600 -7.98 20.98 -19.94
N LEU A 601 -6.97 21.13 -19.09
CA LEU A 601 -7.13 21.06 -17.63
C LEU A 601 -7.69 22.38 -17.10
N ASP A 602 -7.10 23.49 -17.55
CA ASP A 602 -7.52 24.85 -17.21
C ASP A 602 -9.01 25.08 -17.53
N ASN A 603 -9.47 24.66 -18.71
CA ASN A 603 -10.87 24.76 -19.11
C ASN A 603 -11.82 23.84 -18.32
N ALA A 604 -11.33 22.73 -17.76
CA ALA A 604 -12.18 21.66 -17.22
C ALA A 604 -12.42 21.73 -15.71
N ASN A 605 -11.78 22.68 -15.01
CA ASN A 605 -12.14 23.05 -13.64
C ASN A 605 -13.39 23.95 -13.57
N ALA A 606 -13.79 24.59 -14.68
CA ALA A 606 -14.91 25.54 -14.73
C ALA A 606 -16.32 24.91 -14.79
N ILE A 607 -16.45 23.58 -14.68
CA ILE A 607 -17.75 22.87 -14.80
C ILE A 607 -17.90 21.85 -13.68
N ASP A 608 -18.61 22.27 -12.63
CA ASP A 608 -18.58 21.68 -11.29
C ASP A 608 -18.92 20.17 -11.23
N TYR A 609 -19.95 19.73 -11.96
CA TYR A 609 -20.42 18.34 -11.97
C TYR A 609 -19.47 17.33 -12.66
N THR A 610 -18.37 17.79 -13.26
CA THR A 610 -17.54 16.99 -14.19
C THR A 610 -16.31 16.36 -13.55
N LYS A 611 -15.95 16.77 -12.32
CA LYS A 611 -14.64 16.58 -11.66
C LYS A 611 -14.01 15.17 -11.81
N ARG A 612 -14.77 14.08 -11.65
CA ARG A 612 -14.24 12.69 -11.82
C ARG A 612 -13.95 12.30 -13.28
N LYS A 613 -14.76 12.74 -14.26
CA LYS A 613 -14.47 12.54 -15.69
C LYS A 613 -13.22 13.36 -16.07
N THR A 614 -13.14 14.60 -15.61
CA THR A 614 -11.99 15.50 -15.82
C THR A 614 -10.69 14.89 -15.30
N TYR A 615 -10.66 14.35 -14.08
CA TYR A 615 -9.47 13.72 -13.49
C TYR A 615 -8.95 12.51 -14.29
N LEU A 616 -9.84 11.66 -14.81
CA LEU A 616 -9.42 10.53 -15.64
C LEU A 616 -8.94 10.96 -17.03
N ASN A 617 -9.56 12.00 -17.61
CA ASN A 617 -9.07 12.63 -18.85
C ASN A 617 -7.69 13.29 -18.64
N ALA A 618 -7.42 13.83 -17.45
CA ALA A 618 -6.09 14.34 -17.07
C ALA A 618 -5.05 13.20 -17.05
N LEU A 619 -5.32 12.12 -16.32
CA LEU A 619 -4.43 10.96 -16.22
C LEU A 619 -4.17 10.30 -17.59
N GLN A 620 -5.17 10.25 -18.47
CA GLN A 620 -5.01 9.80 -19.86
C GLN A 620 -3.99 10.66 -20.62
N ARG A 621 -4.10 11.99 -20.55
CA ARG A 621 -3.19 12.92 -21.24
C ARG A 621 -1.79 12.90 -20.64
N LEU A 622 -1.66 12.79 -19.32
CA LEU A 622 -0.37 12.59 -18.66
C LEU A 622 0.31 11.28 -19.09
N ASN A 623 -0.44 10.19 -19.22
CA ASN A 623 0.09 8.94 -19.78
C ASN A 623 0.44 9.06 -21.26
N ALA A 624 -0.26 9.89 -22.05
CA ALA A 624 0.13 10.20 -23.43
C ALA A 624 1.44 11.01 -23.50
N LEU A 625 1.65 11.99 -22.63
CA LEU A 625 2.92 12.72 -22.52
C LEU A 625 4.09 11.81 -22.11
N ARG A 626 3.86 10.90 -21.15
CA ARG A 626 4.88 9.89 -20.80
C ARG A 626 5.11 8.90 -21.95
N LEU A 627 4.10 8.60 -22.78
CA LEU A 627 4.23 7.73 -23.95
C LEU A 627 4.97 8.42 -25.11
N SER A 628 4.76 9.71 -25.34
CA SER A 628 5.49 10.47 -26.37
C SER A 628 6.98 10.61 -26.04
N CYS A 629 7.35 10.65 -24.76
CA CYS A 629 8.76 10.51 -24.31
C CYS A 629 9.43 9.21 -24.79
N ASN A 630 8.67 8.15 -25.09
CA ASN A 630 9.17 6.90 -25.67
C ASN A 630 8.96 6.77 -27.17
N HIS A 631 7.89 7.36 -27.72
CA HIS A 631 7.44 7.15 -29.11
C HIS A 631 7.80 8.32 -30.05
N GLY A 632 8.36 9.41 -29.52
CA GLY A 632 8.86 10.55 -30.30
C GLY A 632 7.82 11.07 -31.30
N ILE A 633 8.28 11.40 -32.51
CA ILE A 633 7.40 11.87 -33.59
C ILE A 633 6.33 10.84 -34.00
N MET A 634 6.55 9.53 -33.78
CA MET A 634 5.55 8.49 -34.08
C MET A 634 4.34 8.54 -33.12
N HIS A 635 4.47 9.23 -31.98
CA HIS A 635 3.31 9.55 -31.15
C HIS A 635 2.30 10.41 -31.92
N SER A 636 2.74 11.34 -32.78
CA SER A 636 1.84 12.16 -33.60
C SER A 636 1.01 11.31 -34.56
N THR A 637 1.60 10.33 -35.23
CA THR A 637 0.89 9.38 -36.09
C THR A 637 -0.13 8.55 -35.31
N ARG A 638 0.16 8.29 -34.03
CA ARG A 638 -0.70 7.55 -33.11
C ARG A 638 -1.86 8.41 -32.59
N GLU A 639 -1.60 9.66 -32.20
CA GLU A 639 -2.64 10.67 -31.94
C GLU A 639 -3.49 10.90 -33.18
N ILE A 640 -2.94 11.00 -34.39
CA ILE A 640 -3.70 11.15 -35.64
C ILE A 640 -4.60 9.94 -35.88
N ALA A 641 -4.11 8.71 -35.67
CA ALA A 641 -4.95 7.50 -35.77
C ALA A 641 -6.01 7.42 -34.67
N GLN A 642 -5.75 7.99 -33.49
CA GLN A 642 -6.66 8.02 -32.34
C GLN A 642 -7.71 9.14 -32.49
N VAL A 643 -7.33 10.30 -33.02
CA VAL A 643 -8.20 11.44 -33.40
C VAL A 643 -9.08 11.09 -34.61
N ALA A 644 -8.56 10.30 -35.56
CA ALA A 644 -9.37 9.72 -36.63
C ALA A 644 -10.44 8.75 -36.09
N MET A 645 -10.17 8.07 -34.97
CA MET A 645 -11.18 7.28 -34.24
C MET A 645 -12.07 8.14 -33.33
N ASP A 646 -11.55 9.21 -32.71
CA ASP A 646 -12.32 10.14 -31.86
C ASP A 646 -13.32 11.02 -32.65
N LYS A 647 -13.33 10.95 -33.99
CA LYS A 647 -14.50 11.37 -34.77
C LYS A 647 -15.77 10.63 -34.34
N SER A 648 -15.66 9.44 -33.76
CA SER A 648 -16.77 8.75 -33.08
C SER A 648 -17.06 9.27 -31.66
N VAL A 649 -16.06 9.78 -30.94
CA VAL A 649 -16.19 10.33 -29.57
C VAL A 649 -16.76 11.76 -29.55
N ARG A 650 -16.73 12.46 -30.70
CA ARG A 650 -17.55 13.67 -30.91
C ARG A 650 -19.05 13.39 -31.05
N SER A 651 -19.45 12.13 -31.26
CA SER A 651 -20.81 11.69 -30.92
C SER A 651 -20.86 11.45 -29.41
N GLY A 652 -21.75 12.16 -28.71
CA GLY A 652 -21.87 12.12 -27.24
C GLY A 652 -22.43 10.83 -26.64
N THR A 653 -22.16 9.67 -27.25
CA THR A 653 -22.68 8.36 -26.87
C THR A 653 -21.60 7.48 -26.26
N TRP A 654 -21.79 7.08 -25.00
CA TRP A 654 -20.93 6.12 -24.30
C TRP A 654 -20.88 4.78 -25.05
N SER A 655 -19.71 4.40 -25.57
CA SER A 655 -19.50 3.18 -26.35
C SER A 655 -18.63 2.17 -25.60
N GLN A 656 -18.69 0.88 -25.99
CA GLN A 656 -17.83 -0.14 -25.40
C GLN A 656 -16.33 0.10 -25.68
N ALA A 657 -15.98 0.73 -26.81
CA ALA A 657 -14.60 1.13 -27.10
C ALA A 657 -14.12 2.28 -26.18
N SER A 658 -14.99 3.25 -25.93
CA SER A 658 -14.75 4.35 -24.98
C SER A 658 -14.57 3.81 -23.56
N ALA A 659 -15.49 2.92 -23.13
CA ALA A 659 -15.45 2.30 -21.81
C ALA A 659 -14.18 1.45 -21.60
N GLN A 660 -13.80 0.60 -22.57
CA GLN A 660 -12.55 -0.18 -22.51
C GLN A 660 -11.34 0.74 -22.39
N THR A 661 -11.29 1.83 -23.15
CA THR A 661 -10.17 2.78 -23.14
C THR A 661 -10.05 3.47 -21.78
N VAL A 662 -11.17 3.90 -21.19
CA VAL A 662 -11.20 4.46 -19.83
C VAL A 662 -10.76 3.43 -18.79
N PHE A 663 -11.26 2.19 -18.88
CA PHE A 663 -10.91 1.10 -17.96
C PHE A 663 -9.41 0.74 -18.01
N GLU A 664 -8.79 0.68 -19.19
CA GLU A 664 -7.35 0.47 -19.33
C GLU A 664 -6.52 1.61 -18.72
N ASN A 665 -7.04 2.83 -18.68
CA ASN A 665 -6.41 3.96 -17.99
C ASN A 665 -6.64 3.95 -16.47
N MET A 666 -7.81 3.52 -15.99
CA MET A 666 -8.03 3.25 -14.56
C MET A 666 -7.06 2.17 -14.04
N LEU A 667 -6.91 1.06 -14.78
CA LEU A 667 -5.94 0.00 -14.48
C LEU A 667 -4.51 0.54 -14.48
N SER A 668 -4.16 1.44 -15.41
CA SER A 668 -2.82 2.05 -15.50
C SER A 668 -2.53 3.08 -14.41
N ALA A 669 -3.54 3.56 -13.69
CA ALA A 669 -3.43 4.49 -12.57
C ALA A 669 -3.56 3.83 -11.19
N GLY A 670 -3.81 2.51 -11.11
CA GLY A 670 -4.18 1.84 -9.85
C GLY A 670 -5.54 2.28 -9.31
N ALA A 671 -6.43 2.74 -10.19
CA ALA A 671 -7.74 3.32 -9.86
C ALA A 671 -8.92 2.41 -10.26
N ALA A 672 -8.66 1.19 -10.73
CA ALA A 672 -9.67 0.23 -11.18
C ALA A 672 -10.36 -0.50 -10.01
N ILE A 673 -10.87 0.25 -9.03
CA ILE A 673 -11.48 -0.30 -7.82
C ILE A 673 -12.98 -0.53 -8.03
N CYS A 674 -13.45 -1.75 -7.79
CA CYS A 674 -14.87 -2.10 -7.85
C CYS A 674 -15.64 -1.45 -6.69
N VAL A 675 -16.53 -0.51 -7.00
CA VAL A 675 -17.34 0.24 -6.01
C VAL A 675 -18.16 -0.70 -5.11
N GLY A 676 -18.67 -1.81 -5.66
CA GLY A 676 -19.50 -2.76 -4.92
C GLY A 676 -18.77 -3.71 -3.95
N CYS A 677 -17.44 -3.75 -3.88
CA CYS A 677 -16.72 -4.62 -2.92
C CYS A 677 -15.27 -4.20 -2.57
N SER A 678 -14.80 -3.06 -3.06
CA SER A 678 -13.44 -2.53 -2.88
C SER A 678 -12.33 -3.50 -3.33
N LEU A 679 -12.61 -4.33 -4.34
CA LEU A 679 -11.60 -5.15 -5.03
C LEU A 679 -10.89 -4.27 -6.07
N ASP A 680 -9.56 -4.25 -6.06
CA ASP A 680 -8.79 -3.68 -7.16
C ASP A 680 -8.68 -4.67 -8.33
N LEU A 681 -9.11 -4.25 -9.51
CA LEU A 681 -9.04 -5.05 -10.74
C LEU A 681 -7.66 -4.97 -11.41
N THR A 682 -6.76 -4.10 -10.94
CA THR A 682 -5.39 -3.94 -11.45
C THR A 682 -4.57 -5.24 -11.30
N GLU A 683 -4.69 -5.93 -10.16
CA GLU A 683 -4.10 -7.26 -9.96
C GLU A 683 -4.87 -8.37 -10.69
N ALA A 684 -6.21 -8.25 -10.78
CA ALA A 684 -7.08 -9.26 -11.42
C ALA A 684 -6.79 -9.46 -12.92
N ARG A 685 -6.13 -8.49 -13.58
CA ARG A 685 -5.73 -8.54 -14.99
C ARG A 685 -4.96 -9.82 -15.36
N TYR A 686 -4.19 -10.39 -14.44
CA TYR A 686 -3.34 -11.56 -14.70
C TYR A 686 -4.02 -12.90 -14.38
N ALA A 687 -5.18 -12.90 -13.73
CA ALA A 687 -5.85 -14.11 -13.23
C ALA A 687 -6.74 -14.84 -14.25
N ASN A 688 -7.11 -14.18 -15.36
CA ASN A 688 -8.19 -14.65 -16.25
C ASN A 688 -7.74 -15.45 -17.49
N ASN A 689 -6.44 -15.66 -17.73
CA ASN A 689 -5.97 -16.26 -19.00
C ASN A 689 -6.41 -17.73 -19.22
N ASP A 690 -6.82 -18.45 -18.18
CA ASP A 690 -7.18 -19.88 -18.26
C ASP A 690 -8.69 -20.18 -18.10
N LEU A 691 -9.54 -19.17 -17.86
CA LEU A 691 -10.98 -19.38 -17.57
C LEU A 691 -11.87 -19.43 -18.84
N HIS A 692 -11.47 -20.23 -19.83
CA HIS A 692 -12.20 -20.37 -21.10
C HIS A 692 -13.49 -21.23 -21.03
N THR A 693 -13.91 -21.69 -19.85
CA THR A 693 -14.94 -22.75 -19.69
C THR A 693 -16.24 -22.34 -18.96
N THR A 694 -16.39 -21.09 -18.47
CA THR A 694 -17.66 -20.60 -17.90
C THR A 694 -18.00 -19.18 -18.34
N LYS A 695 -19.28 -18.91 -18.61
CA LYS A 695 -19.81 -17.59 -18.97
C LYS A 695 -19.89 -16.65 -17.76
N VAL A 696 -18.74 -16.27 -17.20
CA VAL A 696 -18.66 -15.19 -16.22
C VAL A 696 -18.86 -13.86 -16.97
N PRO A 697 -19.78 -12.96 -16.55
CA PRO A 697 -19.98 -11.69 -17.22
C PRO A 697 -18.75 -10.80 -17.04
N GLU A 698 -18.42 -9.97 -18.03
CA GLU A 698 -17.32 -9.00 -17.91
C GLU A 698 -17.62 -7.97 -16.80
N PRO A 699 -16.58 -7.37 -16.18
CA PRO A 699 -16.74 -6.14 -15.40
C PRO A 699 -17.52 -5.07 -16.18
N GLN A 700 -18.24 -4.20 -15.47
CA GLN A 700 -19.04 -3.14 -16.10
C GLN A 700 -18.58 -1.76 -15.61
N LEU A 701 -18.42 -0.83 -16.54
CA LEU A 701 -18.06 0.56 -16.28
C LEU A 701 -19.15 1.52 -16.75
N SER A 702 -19.62 2.39 -15.85
CA SER A 702 -20.51 3.49 -16.21
C SER A 702 -19.77 4.68 -16.80
N GLU A 703 -20.47 5.48 -17.61
CA GLU A 703 -19.97 6.73 -18.17
C GLU A 703 -19.55 7.74 -17.07
N CYS A 704 -20.19 7.67 -15.89
CA CYS A 704 -19.81 8.45 -14.72
C CYS A 704 -18.73 7.80 -13.83
N MET A 705 -17.99 6.82 -14.38
CA MET A 705 -16.77 6.27 -13.79
C MET A 705 -16.97 5.36 -12.57
N PHE A 706 -18.15 4.74 -12.44
CA PHE A 706 -18.42 3.70 -11.44
C PHE A 706 -18.18 2.32 -12.06
N LEU A 707 -17.26 1.57 -11.44
CA LEU A 707 -16.83 0.24 -11.88
C LEU A 707 -17.43 -0.86 -10.98
N LEU A 708 -17.95 -1.93 -11.59
CA LEU A 708 -18.32 -3.18 -10.91
C LEU A 708 -17.52 -4.36 -11.48
N CYS A 709 -17.00 -5.22 -10.61
CA CYS A 709 -16.45 -6.50 -11.02
C CYS A 709 -17.57 -7.49 -11.37
N SER A 710 -17.22 -8.51 -12.18
CA SER A 710 -18.09 -9.62 -12.58
C SER A 710 -18.93 -10.21 -11.44
N SER A 711 -18.32 -10.41 -10.26
CA SER A 711 -18.99 -11.01 -9.10
C SER A 711 -20.01 -10.08 -8.45
N CYS A 712 -19.79 -8.76 -8.47
CA CYS A 712 -20.76 -7.78 -7.98
C CYS A 712 -21.88 -7.55 -8.99
N LEU A 713 -21.57 -7.59 -10.30
CA LEU A 713 -22.56 -7.54 -11.36
C LEU A 713 -23.51 -8.75 -11.30
N LEU A 714 -22.96 -9.97 -11.18
CA LEU A 714 -23.75 -11.20 -11.09
C LEU A 714 -24.70 -11.19 -9.87
N ARG A 715 -24.23 -10.71 -8.71
CA ARG A 715 -25.06 -10.52 -7.49
C ARG A 715 -26.20 -9.50 -7.69
N ARG A 716 -26.03 -8.48 -8.54
CA ARG A 716 -27.09 -7.50 -8.86
C ARG A 716 -28.05 -7.95 -9.98
N HIS A 717 -27.79 -9.09 -10.62
CA HIS A 717 -28.71 -9.69 -11.60
C HIS A 717 -29.74 -10.64 -10.97
N THR A 718 -29.50 -11.15 -9.76
CA THR A 718 -30.51 -11.89 -8.98
C THR A 718 -31.53 -10.95 -8.32
N ASP A 719 -31.10 -9.74 -7.97
CA ASP A 719 -31.93 -8.74 -7.29
C ASP A 719 -32.57 -7.84 -8.37
N SER A 720 -33.83 -8.14 -8.74
CA SER A 720 -34.44 -7.78 -10.03
C SER A 720 -34.85 -6.31 -10.23
N SER A 721 -34.02 -5.33 -9.82
CA SER A 721 -34.33 -3.89 -9.89
C SER A 721 -33.16 -2.94 -10.21
N THR A 722 -31.88 -3.34 -10.06
CA THR A 722 -30.74 -2.39 -10.15
C THR A 722 -29.48 -2.90 -10.87
N SER A 723 -29.57 -3.08 -12.18
CA SER A 723 -28.44 -3.45 -13.07
C SER A 723 -27.36 -2.38 -13.32
N SER A 724 -27.36 -1.25 -12.58
CA SER A 724 -26.39 -0.16 -12.79
C SER A 724 -25.46 0.04 -11.59
N ALA A 725 -24.21 0.41 -11.88
CA ALA A 725 -23.20 0.81 -10.89
C ALA A 725 -23.40 2.25 -10.35
N CYS A 726 -24.17 3.05 -11.07
CA CYS A 726 -24.26 4.50 -10.92
C CYS A 726 -25.32 4.93 -9.88
N PRO A 727 -25.03 5.91 -9.00
CA PRO A 727 -26.00 6.46 -8.05
C PRO A 727 -26.89 7.58 -8.64
N HIS A 728 -26.56 8.11 -9.82
CA HIS A 728 -27.31 9.20 -10.44
C HIS A 728 -28.68 8.72 -10.98
N SER A 729 -29.65 9.63 -10.97
CA SER A 729 -30.96 9.45 -11.59
C SER A 729 -31.19 10.58 -12.60
N PRO A 730 -31.44 10.30 -13.90
CA PRO A 730 -31.45 8.97 -14.54
C PRO A 730 -30.08 8.28 -14.52
N LYS A 731 -30.09 6.95 -14.54
CA LYS A 731 -28.88 6.10 -14.46
C LYS A 731 -27.99 6.30 -15.68
N CYS A 732 -26.72 6.61 -15.47
CA CYS A 732 -25.76 6.79 -16.57
C CYS A 732 -25.56 5.49 -17.40
N PRO A 733 -25.36 5.59 -18.74
CA PRO A 733 -24.98 4.48 -19.59
C PRO A 733 -23.82 3.65 -19.01
N SER A 734 -23.86 2.32 -19.17
CA SER A 734 -22.89 1.41 -18.55
C SER A 734 -22.58 0.23 -19.47
N MET A 735 -21.30 0.00 -19.76
CA MET A 735 -20.81 -0.94 -20.77
C MET A 735 -19.90 -2.02 -20.16
N GLY A 736 -19.85 -3.20 -20.78
CA GLY A 736 -18.88 -4.24 -20.43
C GLY A 736 -17.44 -3.81 -20.77
N VAL A 737 -16.49 -4.14 -19.90
CA VAL A 737 -15.06 -3.85 -20.08
C VAL A 737 -14.23 -5.08 -19.67
N SER A 738 -13.33 -5.51 -20.54
CA SER A 738 -12.58 -6.76 -20.37
C SER A 738 -11.24 -6.54 -19.69
N LEU A 739 -10.91 -7.42 -18.74
CA LEU A 739 -9.60 -7.53 -18.08
C LEU A 739 -8.51 -7.98 -19.06
N THR A 740 -8.83 -8.94 -19.93
CA THR A 740 -7.99 -9.28 -21.08
C THR A 740 -8.17 -8.21 -22.15
N ARG A 741 -7.06 -7.66 -22.65
CA ARG A 741 -7.06 -6.56 -23.64
C ARG A 741 -7.90 -6.94 -24.86
N SER A 742 -9.04 -6.27 -25.04
CA SER A 742 -10.12 -6.76 -25.90
C SER A 742 -9.80 -6.66 -27.40
N THR A 743 -10.53 -7.46 -28.20
CA THR A 743 -10.25 -7.75 -29.61
C THR A 743 -10.18 -6.51 -30.52
N ILE A 744 -10.67 -5.36 -30.07
CA ILE A 744 -10.54 -4.04 -30.72
C ILE A 744 -9.06 -3.69 -30.96
N THR A 745 -8.14 -4.11 -30.10
CA THR A 745 -6.68 -3.99 -30.36
C THR A 745 -6.02 -5.28 -30.84
N THR A 746 -6.75 -6.39 -30.99
CA THR A 746 -6.25 -7.65 -31.58
C THR A 746 -6.50 -7.73 -33.08
N GLN A 747 -7.56 -7.09 -33.60
CA GLN A 747 -7.61 -6.70 -35.02
C GLN A 747 -6.46 -5.75 -35.38
N LEU A 748 -5.89 -5.08 -34.37
CA LEU A 748 -4.63 -4.35 -34.45
C LEU A 748 -3.42 -5.21 -34.07
N ARG A 749 -3.34 -6.45 -34.61
CA ARG A 749 -2.10 -6.90 -35.27
C ARG A 749 -1.80 -5.97 -36.46
N ARG A 750 -1.61 -4.67 -36.18
CA ARG A 750 -1.08 -3.72 -37.15
C ARG A 750 0.27 -4.26 -37.59
N VAL A 751 0.54 -4.10 -38.89
CA VAL A 751 1.90 -4.19 -39.44
C VAL A 751 2.83 -3.49 -38.45
N ILE A 752 3.82 -4.23 -37.91
CA ILE A 752 4.82 -3.63 -37.02
C ILE A 752 5.42 -2.48 -37.84
N PRO A 753 5.33 -1.21 -37.39
CA PRO A 753 5.77 -0.09 -38.20
C PRO A 753 7.22 -0.31 -38.58
N MET A 754 7.50 -0.37 -39.88
CA MET A 754 8.88 -0.41 -40.39
C MET A 754 9.42 1.01 -40.24
N MET A 755 10.03 1.26 -39.08
CA MET A 755 10.46 2.59 -38.66
C MET A 755 11.59 3.01 -39.60
N LYS A 756 11.47 4.15 -40.29
CA LYS A 756 12.64 4.65 -41.03
C LYS A 756 13.71 5.06 -40.01
N PRO A 757 15.03 4.91 -40.29
CA PRO A 757 16.09 5.31 -39.35
C PRO A 757 15.98 6.75 -38.80
N ALA A 758 15.44 7.67 -39.59
CA ALA A 758 15.12 9.04 -39.15
C ALA A 758 14.02 9.08 -38.07
N GLU A 759 12.98 8.25 -38.22
CA GLU A 759 11.75 8.21 -37.41
C GLU A 759 11.90 7.48 -36.07
N VAL A 760 13.01 6.78 -35.85
CA VAL A 760 13.27 6.07 -34.58
C VAL A 760 13.37 7.09 -33.42
N PRO A 761 12.60 6.96 -32.33
CA PRO A 761 12.63 7.90 -31.21
C PRO A 761 13.97 7.96 -30.51
N THR A 762 14.32 9.09 -29.89
CA THR A 762 15.65 9.31 -29.29
C THR A 762 16.01 8.28 -28.21
N LYS A 763 15.08 7.91 -27.31
CA LYS A 763 15.30 6.81 -26.37
C LYS A 763 15.66 5.49 -27.07
N LEU A 764 14.99 5.18 -28.18
CA LEU A 764 15.17 3.93 -28.90
C LEU A 764 16.46 3.93 -29.73
N LYS A 765 16.83 5.08 -30.34
CA LYS A 765 18.15 5.31 -30.94
C LYS A 765 19.29 5.05 -29.93
N VAL A 766 19.21 5.65 -28.74
CA VAL A 766 20.21 5.48 -27.67
C VAL A 766 20.21 4.05 -27.09
N LEU A 767 19.04 3.42 -26.94
CA LEU A 767 18.90 2.02 -26.53
C LEU A 767 19.58 1.08 -27.54
N LEU A 768 19.33 1.23 -28.84
CA LEU A 768 19.93 0.38 -29.87
C LEU A 768 21.46 0.52 -29.91
N ALA A 769 21.96 1.75 -29.82
CA ALA A 769 23.41 2.01 -29.76
C ALA A 769 24.03 1.31 -28.55
N ASN A 770 23.42 1.45 -27.37
CA ASN A 770 23.85 0.77 -26.15
C ASN A 770 23.79 -0.76 -26.30
N ILE A 771 22.70 -1.32 -26.82
CA ILE A 771 22.56 -2.76 -27.02
C ILE A 771 23.66 -3.27 -27.97
N LYS A 772 23.87 -2.61 -29.12
CA LYS A 772 24.92 -2.99 -30.10
C LYS A 772 26.32 -3.00 -29.49
N SER A 773 26.67 -2.02 -28.66
CA SER A 773 28.00 -1.94 -28.02
C SER A 773 28.29 -3.09 -27.03
N TYR A 774 27.28 -3.69 -26.40
CA TYR A 774 27.45 -4.73 -25.39
C TYR A 774 26.92 -6.12 -25.80
N ILE A 775 26.33 -6.25 -27.00
CA ILE A 775 25.71 -7.49 -27.50
C ILE A 775 26.68 -8.68 -27.58
N GLY A 776 27.99 -8.41 -27.75
CA GLY A 776 29.03 -9.44 -27.77
C GLY A 776 29.38 -9.98 -26.39
N SER A 777 29.45 -9.12 -25.36
CA SER A 777 29.99 -9.44 -24.03
C SER A 777 28.94 -9.73 -22.95
N GLU A 778 27.72 -9.22 -23.10
CA GLU A 778 26.67 -9.26 -22.08
C GLU A 778 25.33 -9.81 -22.62
N LYS A 779 24.46 -10.30 -21.73
CA LYS A 779 23.03 -10.52 -22.03
C LYS A 779 22.22 -9.44 -21.30
N CYS A 780 21.17 -8.93 -21.93
CA CYS A 780 20.45 -7.76 -21.42
C CYS A 780 18.92 -7.92 -21.40
N VAL A 781 18.29 -7.21 -20.46
CA VAL A 781 16.83 -7.12 -20.28
C VAL A 781 16.37 -5.71 -20.60
N VAL A 782 15.30 -5.57 -21.37
CA VAL A 782 14.64 -4.28 -21.65
C VAL A 782 13.26 -4.28 -20.99
N PHE A 783 13.08 -3.39 -20.00
CA PHE A 783 11.83 -3.19 -19.28
C PHE A 783 11.08 -1.96 -19.79
N SER A 784 9.80 -2.13 -20.11
CA SER A 784 8.84 -1.04 -20.32
C SER A 784 7.47 -1.46 -19.77
N TYR A 785 6.70 -0.50 -19.26
CA TYR A 785 5.31 -0.67 -18.88
C TYR A 785 4.43 -0.88 -20.12
N TRP A 786 4.61 -0.07 -21.16
CA TRP A 786 3.80 -0.17 -22.37
C TRP A 786 4.33 -1.25 -23.32
N THR A 787 3.54 -2.30 -23.54
CA THR A 787 3.79 -3.33 -24.57
C THR A 787 4.01 -2.75 -25.96
N VAL A 788 3.43 -1.57 -26.26
CA VAL A 788 3.63 -0.86 -27.52
C VAL A 788 5.06 -0.34 -27.69
N THR A 789 5.72 0.09 -26.61
CA THR A 789 7.15 0.42 -26.67
C THR A 789 7.97 -0.84 -26.97
N LEU A 790 7.58 -1.98 -26.39
CA LEU A 790 8.19 -3.27 -26.71
C LEU A 790 7.94 -3.66 -28.18
N ASP A 791 6.76 -3.37 -28.75
CA ASP A 791 6.48 -3.59 -30.19
C ASP A 791 7.42 -2.76 -31.10
N LEU A 792 7.75 -1.52 -30.72
CA LEU A 792 8.72 -0.67 -31.45
C LEU A 792 10.15 -1.16 -31.29
N VAL A 793 10.57 -1.51 -30.06
CA VAL A 793 11.87 -2.14 -29.79
C VAL A 793 12.01 -3.46 -30.56
N GLU A 794 10.92 -4.21 -30.70
CA GLU A 794 10.88 -5.46 -31.47
C GLU A 794 11.11 -5.21 -32.98
N SER A 795 10.53 -4.15 -33.55
CA SER A 795 10.79 -3.71 -34.94
C SER A 795 12.28 -3.39 -35.13
N MET A 796 12.81 -2.56 -34.23
CA MET A 796 14.18 -2.06 -34.24
C MET A 796 15.23 -3.16 -34.05
N LEU A 797 14.95 -4.19 -33.23
CA LEU A 797 15.83 -5.34 -33.06
C LEU A 797 15.79 -6.28 -34.28
N LYS A 798 14.63 -6.44 -34.92
CA LYS A 798 14.49 -7.20 -36.18
C LYS A 798 15.28 -6.55 -37.32
N GLU A 799 15.15 -5.24 -37.50
CA GLU A 799 15.92 -4.48 -38.50
C GLU A 799 17.43 -4.56 -38.24
N ALA A 800 17.84 -4.54 -36.97
CA ALA A 800 19.24 -4.71 -36.57
C ALA A 800 19.75 -6.16 -36.59
N LEU A 801 18.92 -7.14 -36.99
CA LEU A 801 19.22 -8.58 -36.98
C LEU A 801 19.65 -9.14 -35.60
N ILE A 802 19.16 -8.56 -34.51
CA ILE A 802 19.49 -8.97 -33.14
C ILE A 802 18.45 -9.97 -32.62
N SER A 803 18.87 -11.20 -32.29
CA SER A 803 17.97 -12.22 -31.73
C SER A 803 17.56 -11.91 -30.28
N TYR A 804 16.25 -11.96 -30.05
CA TYR A 804 15.61 -11.60 -28.78
C TYR A 804 14.51 -12.61 -28.38
N THR A 805 14.10 -12.53 -27.12
CA THR A 805 12.86 -13.14 -26.59
C THR A 805 11.96 -12.07 -25.98
N ARG A 806 10.69 -12.40 -25.70
CA ARG A 806 9.70 -11.45 -25.17
C ARG A 806 8.81 -12.10 -24.10
N ILE A 807 8.51 -11.35 -23.05
CA ILE A 807 7.58 -11.69 -21.97
C ILE A 807 6.65 -10.50 -21.72
N ASP A 808 5.37 -10.69 -21.99
CA ASP A 808 4.29 -9.79 -21.55
C ASP A 808 3.04 -10.58 -21.11
N GLY A 809 2.00 -9.86 -20.69
CA GLY A 809 0.77 -10.44 -20.15
C GLY A 809 -0.07 -11.25 -21.14
N GLN A 810 0.25 -11.26 -22.44
CA GLN A 810 -0.44 -12.07 -23.45
C GLN A 810 0.11 -13.50 -23.56
N LEU A 811 1.22 -13.83 -22.88
CA LEU A 811 1.78 -15.19 -22.87
C LEU A 811 1.21 -16.04 -21.71
N SER A 812 0.86 -17.28 -22.03
CA SER A 812 0.59 -18.34 -21.05
C SER A 812 1.84 -18.69 -20.22
N ALA A 813 1.65 -19.40 -19.11
CA ALA A 813 2.74 -19.79 -18.20
C ALA A 813 3.85 -20.58 -18.92
N ASP A 814 3.49 -21.61 -19.69
CA ASP A 814 4.44 -22.47 -20.40
C ASP A 814 5.31 -21.67 -21.37
N ARG A 815 4.69 -20.81 -22.19
CA ARG A 815 5.38 -19.97 -23.17
C ARG A 815 6.31 -18.94 -22.51
N ARG A 816 5.96 -18.49 -21.30
CA ARG A 816 6.83 -17.63 -20.48
C ARG A 816 8.03 -18.43 -19.97
N GLY A 817 7.82 -19.65 -19.48
CA GLY A 817 8.89 -20.56 -19.08
C GLY A 817 9.85 -20.87 -20.23
N ASP A 818 9.34 -21.16 -21.42
CA ASP A 818 10.16 -21.44 -22.60
C ASP A 818 10.93 -20.21 -23.11
N ALA A 819 10.35 -19.00 -23.01
CA ALA A 819 11.07 -17.76 -23.31
C ALA A 819 12.27 -17.56 -22.36
N ILE A 820 12.10 -17.83 -21.05
CA ILE A 820 13.19 -17.78 -20.07
C ILE A 820 14.26 -18.84 -20.37
N LYS A 821 13.87 -20.11 -20.56
CA LYS A 821 14.81 -21.21 -20.86
C LYS A 821 15.67 -20.90 -22.10
N ARG A 822 15.04 -20.36 -23.16
CA ARG A 822 15.76 -19.90 -24.37
C ARG A 822 16.70 -18.74 -24.06
N PHE A 823 16.22 -17.68 -23.38
CA PHE A 823 17.07 -16.55 -23.00
C PHE A 823 18.26 -16.95 -22.12
N GLN A 824 18.08 -17.92 -21.22
CA GLN A 824 19.17 -18.42 -20.38
C GLN A 824 20.15 -19.28 -21.19
N GLY A 825 19.67 -20.37 -21.82
CA GLY A 825 20.52 -21.41 -22.42
C GLY A 825 21.03 -21.14 -23.84
N ASP A 826 20.32 -20.38 -24.68
CA ASP A 826 20.75 -20.07 -26.05
C ASP A 826 21.78 -18.94 -26.06
N SER A 827 22.95 -19.14 -26.69
CA SER A 827 24.00 -18.14 -26.78
C SER A 827 23.77 -17.09 -27.88
N SER A 828 22.89 -17.37 -28.85
CA SER A 828 22.50 -16.43 -29.92
C SER A 828 21.48 -15.40 -29.44
N ILE A 829 20.63 -15.77 -28.46
CA ILE A 829 19.62 -14.89 -27.88
C ILE A 829 20.28 -14.05 -26.79
N ARG A 830 20.45 -12.75 -27.08
CA ARG A 830 21.18 -11.82 -26.19
C ARG A 830 20.29 -10.77 -25.51
N VAL A 831 19.06 -10.59 -26.00
CA VAL A 831 18.09 -9.63 -25.47
C VAL A 831 16.82 -10.34 -25.00
N ILE A 832 16.23 -9.90 -23.90
CA ILE A 832 14.84 -10.22 -23.54
C ILE A 832 14.03 -8.97 -23.24
N LEU A 833 12.89 -8.85 -23.92
CA LEU A 833 11.91 -7.77 -23.74
C LEU A 833 10.92 -8.19 -22.66
N VAL A 834 10.76 -7.41 -21.59
CA VAL A 834 9.90 -7.76 -20.46
C VAL A 834 8.98 -6.60 -20.11
N SER A 835 7.67 -6.85 -20.09
CA SER A 835 6.74 -5.84 -19.54
C SER A 835 7.00 -5.69 -18.05
N ILE A 836 7.21 -4.46 -17.55
CA ILE A 836 7.65 -4.24 -16.16
C ILE A 836 6.64 -4.78 -15.14
N SER A 837 5.35 -4.82 -15.48
CA SER A 837 4.31 -5.45 -14.65
C SER A 837 4.45 -6.97 -14.57
N CYS A 838 5.01 -7.61 -15.60
CA CYS A 838 5.40 -9.02 -15.56
C CYS A 838 6.70 -9.24 -14.75
N GLY A 839 7.44 -8.18 -14.43
CA GLY A 839 8.61 -8.21 -13.53
C GLY A 839 8.27 -8.60 -12.09
N GLY A 840 7.00 -8.51 -11.66
CA GLY A 840 6.54 -9.05 -10.37
C GLY A 840 6.40 -10.58 -10.33
N VAL A 841 6.34 -11.24 -11.49
CA VAL A 841 5.86 -12.64 -11.66
C VAL A 841 6.98 -13.67 -11.41
N GLY A 842 7.67 -13.57 -10.27
CA GLY A 842 8.64 -14.59 -9.79
C GLY A 842 9.96 -14.76 -10.57
N LEU A 843 10.04 -14.22 -11.79
CA LEU A 843 11.03 -14.54 -12.82
C LEU A 843 12.50 -14.63 -12.37
N ASP A 844 13.26 -15.52 -13.00
CA ASP A 844 14.72 -15.59 -12.91
C ASP A 844 15.37 -15.10 -14.22
N LEU A 845 16.07 -13.97 -14.14
CA LEU A 845 16.80 -13.33 -15.23
C LEU A 845 18.28 -13.14 -14.86
N THR A 846 18.82 -13.94 -13.94
CA THR A 846 20.23 -13.90 -13.50
C THR A 846 21.25 -14.13 -14.62
N ALA A 847 20.85 -14.76 -15.73
CA ALA A 847 21.66 -14.89 -16.94
C ALA A 847 21.97 -13.54 -17.63
N ALA A 848 21.28 -12.45 -17.28
CA ALA A 848 21.58 -11.09 -17.73
C ALA A 848 22.56 -10.36 -16.80
N SER A 849 23.39 -9.49 -17.36
CA SER A 849 24.25 -8.56 -16.62
C SER A 849 23.90 -7.08 -16.86
N ARG A 850 22.92 -6.80 -17.74
CA ARG A 850 22.48 -5.44 -18.03
C ARG A 850 20.96 -5.30 -18.06
N ALA A 851 20.45 -4.22 -17.50
CA ALA A 851 19.02 -3.89 -17.52
C ALA A 851 18.82 -2.47 -18.06
N TYR A 852 17.81 -2.29 -18.90
CA TYR A 852 17.37 -0.99 -19.39
C TYR A 852 15.92 -0.75 -18.95
N LEU A 853 15.65 0.36 -18.28
CA LEU A 853 14.30 0.83 -17.95
C LEU A 853 14.01 2.02 -18.87
N LEU A 854 12.99 1.86 -19.74
CA LEU A 854 12.70 2.87 -20.76
C LEU A 854 11.91 4.07 -20.22
N GLU A 855 11.10 3.90 -19.16
CA GLU A 855 10.34 4.99 -18.53
C GLU A 855 10.18 4.79 -17.00
N PRO A 856 10.15 5.86 -16.20
CA PRO A 856 9.99 5.78 -14.74
C PRO A 856 8.54 5.51 -14.31
N GLN A 857 8.37 4.85 -13.17
CA GLN A 857 7.06 4.46 -12.62
C GLN A 857 6.62 5.31 -11.41
N TRP A 858 5.31 5.40 -11.18
CA TRP A 858 4.70 6.12 -10.05
C TRP A 858 5.00 5.52 -8.66
N ASN A 859 5.50 4.29 -8.62
CA ASN A 859 6.00 3.62 -7.43
C ASN A 859 7.43 3.12 -7.75
N PRO A 860 8.47 3.66 -7.10
CA PRO A 860 9.86 3.26 -7.37
C PRO A 860 10.14 1.81 -7.03
N MET A 861 9.34 1.20 -6.12
CA MET A 861 9.55 -0.19 -5.74
C MET A 861 9.26 -1.14 -6.89
N ILE A 862 8.36 -0.82 -7.83
CA ILE A 862 8.07 -1.64 -9.01
C ILE A 862 9.32 -1.78 -9.91
N GLU A 863 10.11 -0.71 -10.03
CA GLU A 863 11.39 -0.75 -10.75
C GLU A 863 12.40 -1.66 -10.04
N GLU A 864 12.55 -1.51 -8.72
CA GLU A 864 13.46 -2.33 -7.92
C GLU A 864 13.02 -3.80 -7.88
N GLN A 865 11.70 -4.10 -7.85
CA GLN A 865 11.17 -5.46 -7.97
C GLN A 865 11.61 -6.13 -9.28
N ALA A 866 11.56 -5.40 -10.40
CA ALA A 866 11.96 -5.88 -11.71
C ALA A 866 13.48 -6.06 -11.81
N LEU A 867 14.27 -5.10 -11.32
CA LEU A 867 15.73 -5.19 -11.26
C LEU A 867 16.23 -6.34 -10.35
N CYS A 868 15.50 -6.62 -9.26
CA CYS A 868 15.73 -7.78 -8.39
C CYS A 868 15.50 -9.14 -9.07
N ARG A 869 14.95 -9.21 -10.29
CA ARG A 869 14.92 -10.46 -11.08
C ARG A 869 16.28 -10.78 -11.72
N ILE A 870 17.18 -9.79 -11.81
CA ILE A 870 18.53 -9.88 -12.41
C ILE A 870 19.62 -9.82 -11.33
N HIS A 871 19.50 -8.85 -10.40
CA HIS A 871 20.42 -8.69 -9.27
C HIS A 871 19.87 -9.37 -8.01
N ARG A 872 20.10 -10.68 -7.92
CA ARG A 872 19.64 -11.60 -6.86
C ARG A 872 20.65 -12.74 -6.66
N MET A 873 20.47 -13.56 -5.63
CA MET A 873 21.23 -14.81 -5.46
C MET A 873 21.15 -15.66 -6.73
N GLY A 874 22.31 -16.19 -7.16
CA GLY A 874 22.50 -16.84 -8.46
C GLY A 874 23.34 -16.00 -9.43
N GLN A 875 23.27 -14.67 -9.35
CA GLN A 875 24.07 -13.74 -10.16
C GLN A 875 25.58 -13.91 -9.90
N GLN A 876 26.38 -13.99 -10.98
CA GLN A 876 27.84 -14.19 -10.95
C GLN A 876 28.63 -13.02 -11.56
N ARG A 877 27.96 -12.08 -12.24
CA ARG A 877 28.56 -10.92 -12.90
C ARG A 877 28.02 -9.62 -12.33
N ASP A 878 28.85 -8.58 -12.33
CA ASP A 878 28.41 -7.21 -12.02
C ASP A 878 27.23 -6.81 -12.91
N VAL A 879 26.23 -6.14 -12.33
CA VAL A 879 24.98 -5.79 -13.01
C VAL A 879 24.91 -4.29 -13.25
N THR A 880 24.79 -3.89 -14.51
CA THR A 880 24.61 -2.48 -14.90
C THR A 880 23.13 -2.18 -15.14
N THR A 881 22.55 -1.24 -14.39
CA THR A 881 21.12 -0.92 -14.43
C THR A 881 20.90 0.51 -14.92
N ILE A 882 20.41 0.66 -16.15
CA ILE A 882 20.27 1.94 -16.84
C ILE A 882 18.81 2.40 -16.81
N ARG A 883 18.55 3.61 -16.32
CA ARG A 883 17.24 4.29 -16.41
C ARG A 883 17.31 5.42 -17.43
N TYR A 884 16.42 5.42 -18.42
CA TYR A 884 16.26 6.52 -19.37
C TYR A 884 15.20 7.51 -18.87
N ARG A 885 15.47 8.81 -19.05
CA ARG A 885 14.58 9.92 -18.69
C ARG A 885 14.69 10.99 -19.78
N MET A 886 13.58 11.56 -20.26
CA MET A 886 13.64 12.76 -21.10
C MET A 886 13.77 14.04 -20.25
N LYS A 887 14.68 14.92 -20.64
CA LYS A 887 14.87 16.27 -20.09
C LYS A 887 13.71 17.19 -20.47
N ASN A 888 13.41 18.17 -19.62
CA ASN A 888 12.31 19.12 -19.75
C ASN A 888 10.93 18.43 -19.89
N SER A 889 10.75 17.26 -19.28
CA SER A 889 9.59 16.39 -19.51
C SER A 889 8.84 16.04 -18.24
N PHE A 890 7.62 15.52 -18.40
CA PHE A 890 6.81 15.04 -17.29
C PHE A 890 7.44 13.83 -16.57
N GLU A 891 8.41 13.14 -17.17
CA GLU A 891 9.15 12.06 -16.51
C GLU A 891 9.98 12.57 -15.32
N GLU A 892 10.51 13.79 -15.39
CA GLU A 892 11.26 14.40 -14.27
C GLU A 892 10.32 14.70 -13.09
N LYS A 893 9.09 15.15 -13.38
CA LYS A 893 8.04 15.34 -12.36
C LYS A 893 7.62 14.00 -11.72
N VAL A 894 7.59 12.89 -12.48
CA VAL A 894 7.40 11.53 -11.94
C VAL A 894 8.56 11.12 -11.03
N ILE A 895 9.81 11.47 -11.35
CA ILE A 895 10.98 11.21 -10.51
C ILE A 895 10.91 11.99 -9.19
N LEU A 896 10.56 13.28 -9.22
CA LEU A 896 10.34 14.07 -7.99
C LEU A 896 9.26 13.44 -7.09
N ILE A 897 8.24 12.80 -7.66
CA ILE A 897 7.23 12.04 -6.92
C ILE A 897 7.79 10.72 -6.36
N GLN A 898 8.70 10.04 -7.06
CA GLN A 898 9.42 8.88 -6.48
C GLN A 898 10.30 9.29 -5.31
N GLU A 899 10.99 10.43 -5.41
CA GLU A 899 11.91 10.93 -4.40
C GLU A 899 11.14 11.35 -3.14
N ARG A 900 10.07 12.14 -3.29
CA ARG A 900 9.12 12.43 -2.20
C ARG A 900 8.56 11.18 -1.51
N LYS A 901 8.37 10.07 -2.23
CA LYS A 901 7.93 8.78 -1.66
C LYS A 901 9.03 7.96 -0.96
N LYS A 902 10.31 8.22 -1.26
CA LYS A 902 11.46 7.64 -0.53
C LYS A 902 11.74 8.44 0.75
N ASP A 903 11.42 9.74 0.73
CA ASP A 903 11.65 10.63 1.85
C ASP A 903 10.71 10.39 3.05
N LEU A 904 11.32 9.83 4.10
CA LEU A 904 10.75 9.52 5.41
C LEU A 904 9.75 10.57 5.94
N SER A 905 10.14 11.85 5.92
CA SER A 905 9.35 12.96 6.48
C SER A 905 8.08 13.26 5.68
N ASN A 906 8.03 12.89 4.40
CA ASN A 906 6.84 13.07 3.56
C ASN A 906 5.82 11.93 3.72
N LEU A 907 6.26 10.75 4.18
CA LEU A 907 5.35 9.65 4.54
C LEU A 907 4.42 10.08 5.69
N THR A 908 4.92 10.88 6.63
CA THR A 908 4.19 11.46 7.77
C THR A 908 3.17 12.53 7.39
N PHE A 909 3.57 13.58 6.65
CA PHE A 909 2.68 14.68 6.31
C PHE A 909 1.59 14.32 5.28
N SER A 910 1.58 13.09 4.76
CA SER A 910 0.54 12.55 3.89
C SER A 910 -0.85 12.36 4.56
N ASN A 911 -1.03 12.84 5.80
CA ASN A 911 -2.34 12.97 6.46
C ASN A 911 -3.10 14.25 6.11
N ALA A 912 -2.53 15.17 5.31
CA ALA A 912 -3.32 16.15 4.57
C ALA A 912 -4.44 15.42 3.80
N ARG A 913 -5.71 15.71 4.16
CA ARG A 913 -6.89 14.89 3.84
C ARG A 913 -7.32 14.99 2.36
N LEU A 914 -6.54 14.42 1.43
CA LEU A 914 -7.12 13.92 0.18
C LEU A 914 -7.89 12.63 0.48
N SER A 915 -9.12 12.78 0.99
CA SER A 915 -10.05 11.66 1.15
C SER A 915 -10.33 11.00 -0.21
N GLU A 916 -10.90 9.79 -0.21
CA GLU A 916 -11.30 9.10 -1.44
C GLU A 916 -12.47 9.80 -2.19
N VAL A 917 -13.03 10.87 -1.60
CA VAL A 917 -14.04 11.75 -2.20
C VAL A 917 -13.39 12.99 -2.83
N ASP A 918 -12.44 13.63 -2.14
CA ASP A 918 -11.77 14.89 -2.54
C ASP A 918 -10.70 14.71 -3.64
N VAL A 919 -10.52 13.48 -4.12
CA VAL A 919 -9.62 13.05 -5.20
C VAL A 919 -9.70 13.91 -6.48
N GLY A 920 -10.81 14.63 -6.70
CA GLY A 920 -11.01 15.49 -7.87
C GLY A 920 -10.15 16.75 -7.88
N ALA A 921 -10.60 17.80 -7.17
CA ALA A 921 -10.10 19.17 -7.34
C ALA A 921 -8.61 19.33 -6.96
N GLY A 922 -8.23 19.01 -5.71
CA GLY A 922 -6.86 19.19 -5.24
C GLY A 922 -5.82 18.36 -6.01
N ARG A 923 -6.20 17.20 -6.57
CA ARG A 923 -5.31 16.46 -7.48
C ARG A 923 -5.26 17.05 -8.88
N LEU A 924 -6.36 17.58 -9.42
CA LEU A 924 -6.34 18.29 -10.71
C LEU A 924 -5.44 19.53 -10.62
N GLU A 925 -5.54 20.30 -9.53
CA GLU A 925 -4.66 21.43 -9.22
C GLU A 925 -3.19 21.01 -9.12
N TYR A 926 -2.90 19.96 -8.34
CA TYR A 926 -1.54 19.41 -8.23
C TYR A 926 -0.98 18.95 -9.60
N LEU A 927 -1.80 18.31 -10.43
CA LEU A 927 -1.39 17.86 -11.77
C LEU A 927 -1.22 19.03 -12.76
N ARG A 928 -2.00 20.10 -12.61
CA ARG A 928 -1.86 21.38 -13.34
C ARG A 928 -0.54 22.07 -12.96
N ALA A 929 -0.25 22.19 -11.67
CA ALA A 929 1.01 22.71 -11.14
C ALA A 929 2.22 21.82 -11.47
N ALA A 930 2.02 20.51 -11.67
CA ALA A 930 3.06 19.59 -12.12
C ALA A 930 3.34 19.66 -13.64
N LEU A 931 2.42 20.20 -14.46
CA LEU A 931 2.60 20.38 -15.90
C LEU A 931 3.17 21.75 -16.31
N ARG A 932 2.94 22.76 -15.47
CA ARG A 932 3.62 24.05 -15.51
C ARG A 932 5.07 23.90 -15.01
#